data_AF-A0A923LN14-F1
#
_entry.id   AF-A0A923LN14-F1
#
_cell.length_a   1.000
_cell.length_b   1.000
_cell.length_c   1.000
_cell.angle_alpha   90.00
_cell.angle_beta   90.00
_cell.angle_gamma   90.00
#
_symmetry.space_group_name_H-M   'P 1'
#
loop_
_entity.id
_entity.type
_entity.pdbx_description
1 polymer ?
#
loop_
_entity_poly.entity_id
_entity_poly.type
_entity_poly.pdbx_seq_one_letter_code
_entity_poly.pdbx_strand_id
1 'polypeptide(L)'
;MKRKRRISCMLKGIVIIMSIIFLLPSTTNIKASQSKSGNFNSGYSLNNGQIDNLLSVAQAQIGRTKGQFGYDEPWCADFVSDCAKIAGLSNIIPFDGFCETLYKKIETAGGERVTNPQKGDLVFYYCSVCPTHWCHVGIMLNSQQSIEENYNGKVSLVNGVYNDGNHTLKSGRITRFFMRPAYSQPTSFTVDTLKNNDTVSGTGYTIAGTFTGASSNKSVRIYVDYGNIATVTPADGRFSYSLDTTKFKNGSHVISVKFLDSSGLDYSNHYNVTFDNHNPIGGVSTLTGGYSKIELSGWAFDYDNLDAKLEIHVYLDGSPVKGLTSNNVNSKITSLYPQVDSSHGFSGEFPVSTVGEHQISVYAINVGDGNNICLYSNPVYVKPSNGINDIPEDTYYIKPYATNNSAIDIYGAYTEDGVNVQLSTLHGRDNQKFQLKNCGDGRYQIIAAHSGKCLATDSKDNGANVIQATINNAINSQKWIFVDAGDGYYNIYNSSSGRCLDLYGGYTSDETNIQLFNANGTNAQKWKLVSTTNSGKTEDTTVSSSYLGDLNYDGKVTSVDLSTVMKATNGTITLSDDDKKRADVNGDGKITKEDVELIQQYIVGLITEFPAENMLMDIVITKAPNKITYYVGEKLSTTGMQVMAVYGNNTRKEITDYEVSLDTSKAGDSEIVVAYMEGDIIKSTSYKITVLENHIHSYTETVTKNATCSSTGSIIYKCSCGSSYTKTIPKTGHVNKEVRNSVTATCGETGYTGDIYCKDCGTKLESGKVIEKLPHDYSRRYFIWYDNWKKCKIKYICSADSSHRKEYDTVVTSVVKKEPTCITKGKTRYFATHIDGDIKRVNRKDVEDIDIDKNNHEGAVELRNVKTATCTENGYTGDTYCLSCGELIEAGTIIAAKGHTWNTGTITQPATCTNEGKKQSACTICGTTKTETIPANGHSKTEIRNQKEATCSETGYTGDIYCKECGTKIETGKTIDKTDHQYMEPSFEWSVDGKSAKAVYTCKTNKNHVIKCDAQVIAEIIEEPTCSTEGTTLYTAVSNEYSDEMEVTDIPIDKTAHTGETVIKNAKKATLQTTGYTGDTYCKDCGEKLSDGEEIAKLSSKQQRIVVDSKFRKTVVKKASALKKKKFVYNLKAKAKGTLTYEVTKGSSKYISVSKKGIVTLRKGCKKGIYKITITAAETANGECRQATKIITFRIK
;
A
#
# COMPACT_ATOMS: atom_id res chain seq x y z
N MET A 1 23.52 30.13 37.48
CA MET A 1 23.54 31.05 38.65
C MET A 1 22.16 31.14 39.29
N LYS A 2 22.15 31.52 40.57
CA LYS A 2 21.07 32.07 41.42
C LYS A 2 19.85 32.71 40.68
N ARG A 3 18.62 32.28 41.03
CA ARG A 3 17.54 33.00 41.80
C ARG A 3 16.74 34.07 41.01
N LYS A 4 15.41 33.94 40.81
CA LYS A 4 14.22 33.95 41.74
C LYS A 4 13.57 35.35 41.92
N ARG A 5 12.28 35.48 41.57
CA ARG A 5 11.16 36.29 42.17
C ARG A 5 9.90 35.99 41.31
N ARG A 6 8.71 35.52 41.75
CA ARG A 6 7.96 35.34 43.04
C ARG A 6 7.08 36.54 43.44
N ILE A 7 5.87 36.27 44.00
CA ILE A 7 4.86 37.18 44.64
C ILE A 7 3.84 37.80 43.63
N SER A 8 2.52 38.01 43.84
CA SER A 8 1.45 37.58 44.82
C SER A 8 0.12 38.32 44.48
N CYS A 9 -1.15 38.03 44.85
CA CYS A 9 -2.03 36.85 45.17
C CYS A 9 -3.50 37.40 45.35
N MET A 10 -4.47 36.56 45.80
CA MET A 10 -5.88 36.84 46.30
C MET A 10 -7.07 36.59 45.33
N LEU A 11 -8.36 36.48 45.78
CA LEU A 11 -8.98 35.59 46.80
C LEU A 11 -10.56 35.64 46.82
N LYS A 12 -11.27 34.49 46.67
CA LYS A 12 -12.72 34.22 47.01
C LYS A 12 -13.83 35.06 46.31
N GLY A 13 -15.11 34.66 46.23
CA GLY A 13 -15.86 33.45 46.65
C GLY A 13 -17.41 33.62 46.54
N ILE A 14 -18.23 32.74 47.19
CA ILE A 14 -19.71 32.79 47.43
C ILE A 14 -20.64 32.20 46.30
N VAL A 15 -21.87 31.63 46.49
CA VAL A 15 -22.57 30.73 47.49
C VAL A 15 -24.13 30.93 47.42
N ILE A 16 -25.08 29.98 47.64
CA ILE A 16 -25.22 28.50 47.46
C ILE A 16 -26.70 28.02 47.77
N ILE A 17 -27.12 26.80 47.34
CA ILE A 17 -28.24 25.92 47.87
C ILE A 17 -29.75 26.26 47.61
N MET A 18 -30.53 25.24 47.19
CA MET A 18 -31.89 24.77 47.65
C MET A 18 -32.46 23.71 46.66
N SER A 19 -33.33 22.73 46.97
CA SER A 19 -34.30 22.58 48.08
C SER A 19 -34.46 21.13 48.63
N ILE A 20 -35.04 20.99 49.84
CA ILE A 20 -35.51 19.73 50.47
C ILE A 20 -36.84 19.98 51.22
N ILE A 21 -37.72 18.98 51.27
CA ILE A 21 -38.87 18.83 52.21
C ILE A 21 -39.30 17.33 52.16
N PHE A 22 -39.78 16.60 53.19
CA PHE A 22 -40.11 16.83 54.62
C PHE A 22 -39.84 15.48 55.39
N LEU A 23 -40.31 15.08 56.59
CA LEU A 23 -41.28 15.62 57.57
C LEU A 23 -40.88 15.34 59.05
N LEU A 24 -41.20 14.15 59.59
CA LEU A 24 -41.15 13.73 61.03
C LEU A 24 -41.04 12.17 61.11
N PRO A 25 -40.74 11.52 62.28
CA PRO A 25 -40.77 12.01 63.66
C PRO A 25 -39.41 12.35 64.31
N SER A 26 -39.49 12.89 65.53
CA SER A 26 -38.45 13.69 66.20
C SER A 26 -37.46 12.91 67.08
N THR A 27 -36.18 13.30 67.02
CA THR A 27 -35.16 12.99 68.03
C THR A 27 -34.31 14.23 68.37
N THR A 28 -33.87 14.34 69.63
CA THR A 28 -33.06 15.46 70.18
C THR A 28 -32.26 14.94 71.39
N ASN A 29 -31.02 15.33 71.67
CA ASN A 29 -30.10 16.24 70.97
C ASN A 29 -28.62 15.95 71.38
N ILE A 30 -27.68 16.07 70.42
CA ILE A 30 -26.31 16.64 70.56
C ILE A 30 -25.43 16.09 71.73
N LYS A 31 -24.27 15.45 71.48
CA LYS A 31 -23.05 16.00 70.85
C LYS A 31 -22.33 15.02 69.92
N ALA A 32 -21.60 15.54 68.94
CA ALA A 32 -20.72 14.79 68.05
C ALA A 32 -19.24 15.12 68.28
N SER A 33 -18.35 14.20 67.88
CA SER A 33 -16.93 14.45 67.59
C SER A 33 -16.65 14.14 66.12
N GLN A 34 -15.72 14.86 65.51
CA GLN A 34 -15.47 14.82 64.06
C GLN A 34 -14.39 13.80 63.67
N SER A 35 -14.43 13.28 62.44
CA SER A 35 -13.37 12.43 61.92
C SER A 35 -12.11 13.23 61.57
N LYS A 36 -10.96 12.82 62.12
CA LYS A 36 -9.65 13.48 62.00
C LYS A 36 -9.20 13.78 60.56
N SER A 37 -9.72 13.03 59.57
CA SER A 37 -9.50 13.24 58.14
C SER A 37 -9.80 14.67 57.65
N GLY A 38 -10.74 15.39 58.28
CA GLY A 38 -11.04 16.79 57.93
C GLY A 38 -9.90 17.77 58.23
N ASN A 39 -8.92 17.37 59.05
CA ASN A 39 -7.82 18.23 59.49
C ASN A 39 -6.54 18.10 58.66
N PHE A 40 -6.54 17.29 57.60
CA PHE A 40 -5.40 17.12 56.68
C PHE A 40 -5.46 18.16 55.54
N ASN A 41 -4.30 18.69 55.13
CA ASN A 41 -4.18 19.49 53.91
C ASN A 41 -4.56 18.64 52.69
N SER A 42 -5.61 19.01 51.96
CA SER A 42 -6.05 18.36 50.70
C SER A 42 -5.23 18.77 49.45
N GLY A 43 -4.21 19.61 49.61
CA GLY A 43 -3.36 20.11 48.52
C GLY A 43 -2.28 19.13 48.07
N TYR A 44 -2.66 17.94 47.61
CA TYR A 44 -1.78 16.93 47.02
C TYR A 44 -2.44 16.26 45.81
N SER A 45 -1.68 15.49 45.03
CA SER A 45 -2.18 14.67 43.91
C SER A 45 -1.70 13.24 44.09
N LEU A 46 -2.57 12.27 43.83
CA LEU A 46 -2.28 10.84 43.97
C LEU A 46 -2.04 10.24 42.58
N ASN A 47 -0.80 9.81 42.33
CA ASN A 47 -0.29 9.53 40.98
C ASN A 47 0.08 8.04 40.81
N ASN A 48 -0.79 7.15 41.28
CA ASN A 48 -0.81 5.68 41.06
C ASN A 48 0.34 4.81 41.62
N GLY A 49 1.34 5.35 42.33
CA GLY A 49 2.30 4.55 43.10
C GLY A 49 1.92 4.47 44.58
N GLN A 50 1.87 3.28 45.20
CA GLN A 50 1.45 3.13 46.61
C GLN A 50 2.34 3.94 47.58
N ILE A 51 3.66 3.73 47.50
CA ILE A 51 4.67 4.45 48.29
C ILE A 51 4.60 5.98 48.05
N ASP A 52 4.38 6.38 46.81
CA ASP A 52 4.38 7.79 46.40
C ASP A 52 3.10 8.51 46.81
N ASN A 53 1.96 7.83 46.83
CA ASN A 53 0.71 8.33 47.39
C ASN A 53 0.82 8.54 48.90
N LEU A 54 1.35 7.55 49.64
CA LEU A 54 1.58 7.65 51.09
C LEU A 54 2.45 8.86 51.44
N LEU A 55 3.56 9.02 50.71
CA LEU A 55 4.49 10.12 50.95
C LEU A 55 3.94 11.47 50.47
N SER A 56 3.15 11.54 49.40
CA SER A 56 2.53 12.79 48.95
C SER A 56 1.54 13.33 50.00
N VAL A 57 0.73 12.46 50.60
CA VAL A 57 -0.18 12.80 51.71
C VAL A 57 0.61 13.30 52.93
N ALA A 58 1.65 12.57 53.33
CA ALA A 58 2.45 12.89 54.51
C ALA A 58 3.36 14.12 54.32
N GLN A 59 3.87 14.37 53.11
CA GLN A 59 4.65 15.58 52.79
C GLN A 59 3.77 16.84 52.81
N ALA A 60 2.52 16.76 52.33
CA ALA A 60 1.56 17.86 52.42
C ALA A 60 1.18 18.23 53.86
N GLN A 61 1.50 17.39 54.85
CA GLN A 61 1.26 17.62 56.27
C GLN A 61 2.43 18.28 57.02
N ILE A 62 3.61 18.42 56.39
CA ILE A 62 4.83 18.97 57.02
C ILE A 62 4.57 20.37 57.61
N GLY A 63 4.92 20.54 58.89
CA GLY A 63 4.81 21.82 59.61
C GLY A 63 3.50 22.02 60.38
N ARG A 64 2.52 21.11 60.27
CA ARG A 64 1.38 21.06 61.19
C ARG A 64 1.79 20.44 62.54
N THR A 65 1.00 20.70 63.57
CA THR A 65 1.21 20.23 64.96
C THR A 65 0.11 19.27 65.40
N LYS A 66 0.34 18.44 66.44
CA LYS A 66 -0.64 17.43 66.91
C LYS A 66 -2.03 18.01 67.20
N GLY A 67 -2.10 19.21 67.78
CA GLY A 67 -3.36 19.91 68.07
C GLY A 67 -4.09 20.42 66.83
N GLN A 68 -3.37 20.70 65.73
CA GLN A 68 -3.98 21.09 64.45
C GLN A 68 -4.55 19.91 63.65
N PHE A 69 -4.23 18.68 64.05
CA PHE A 69 -4.88 17.46 63.56
C PHE A 69 -5.97 16.93 64.49
N GLY A 70 -6.00 17.36 65.75
CA GLY A 70 -6.91 16.84 66.78
C GLY A 70 -6.42 15.53 67.41
N TYR A 71 -5.12 15.41 67.69
CA TYR A 71 -4.56 14.30 68.45
C TYR A 71 -4.13 14.76 69.86
N ASP A 72 -4.74 14.17 70.89
CA ASP A 72 -4.43 14.46 72.30
C ASP A 72 -3.28 13.58 72.84
N GLU A 73 -3.15 12.35 72.32
CA GLU A 73 -2.27 11.27 72.82
C GLU A 73 -0.98 11.06 71.95
N PRO A 74 -0.21 9.94 72.06
CA PRO A 74 1.00 9.63 71.26
C PRO A 74 0.83 9.48 69.73
N TRP A 75 0.41 10.57 69.08
CA TRP A 75 -0.11 10.69 67.71
C TRP A 75 0.70 10.16 66.52
N CYS A 76 1.94 9.70 66.68
CA CYS A 76 2.80 9.33 65.55
C CYS A 76 2.34 8.06 64.81
N ALA A 77 1.89 7.03 65.53
CA ALA A 77 1.29 5.84 64.91
C ALA A 77 -0.04 6.18 64.22
N ASP A 78 -0.87 6.95 64.91
CA ASP A 78 -2.16 7.47 64.44
C ASP A 78 -2.00 8.29 63.13
N PHE A 79 -0.96 9.13 63.05
CA PHE A 79 -0.59 9.92 61.86
C PHE A 79 -0.13 9.04 60.69
N VAL A 80 0.71 8.02 60.93
CA VAL A 80 1.15 7.07 59.91
C VAL A 80 -0.05 6.28 59.37
N SER A 81 -0.94 5.82 60.25
CA SER A 81 -2.19 5.14 59.92
C SER A 81 -3.17 6.02 59.14
N ASP A 82 -3.41 7.27 59.54
CA ASP A 82 -4.28 8.21 58.81
C ASP A 82 -3.69 8.59 57.44
N CYS A 83 -2.37 8.82 57.33
CA CYS A 83 -1.71 9.03 56.04
C CYS A 83 -1.92 7.84 55.10
N ALA A 84 -1.73 6.62 55.59
CA ALA A 84 -1.95 5.39 54.81
C ALA A 84 -3.41 5.22 54.41
N LYS A 85 -4.35 5.46 55.31
CA LYS A 85 -5.79 5.40 55.07
C LYS A 85 -6.24 6.41 54.00
N ILE A 86 -5.74 7.64 54.06
CA ILE A 86 -6.00 8.68 53.05
C ILE A 86 -5.36 8.32 51.69
N ALA A 87 -4.20 7.66 51.69
CA ALA A 87 -3.56 7.13 50.49
C ALA A 87 -4.19 5.82 49.95
N GLY A 88 -5.22 5.26 50.60
CA GLY A 88 -5.91 4.04 50.20
C GLY A 88 -5.25 2.71 50.62
N LEU A 89 -4.33 2.75 51.60
CA LEU A 89 -3.44 1.65 51.99
C LEU A 89 -3.75 1.05 53.38
N SER A 90 -4.96 1.26 53.92
CA SER A 90 -5.34 0.84 55.28
C SER A 90 -5.39 -0.69 55.51
N ASN A 91 -5.14 -1.49 54.48
CA ASN A 91 -4.92 -2.94 54.54
C ASN A 91 -3.44 -3.32 54.65
N ILE A 92 -2.52 -2.46 54.21
CA ILE A 92 -1.05 -2.66 54.23
C ILE A 92 -0.43 -2.01 55.47
N ILE A 93 -0.96 -0.85 55.87
CA ILE A 93 -0.66 -0.19 57.15
C ILE A 93 -2.00 -0.02 57.88
N PRO A 94 -2.37 -0.98 58.76
CA PRO A 94 -3.64 -0.93 59.47
C PRO A 94 -3.74 0.26 60.44
N PHE A 95 -4.97 0.62 60.83
CA PHE A 95 -5.20 1.71 61.78
C PHE A 95 -4.84 1.31 63.22
N ASP A 96 -3.94 2.06 63.86
CA ASP A 96 -3.60 1.93 65.28
C ASP A 96 -2.97 3.20 65.87
N GLY A 97 -3.33 3.55 67.11
CA GLY A 97 -2.80 4.71 67.83
C GLY A 97 -1.47 4.47 68.57
N PHE A 98 -0.99 3.21 68.67
CA PHE A 98 0.19 2.84 69.45
C PHE A 98 1.28 2.18 68.60
N CYS A 99 2.53 2.65 68.77
CA CYS A 99 3.67 2.21 67.95
C CYS A 99 3.91 0.69 67.99
N GLU A 100 3.81 0.06 69.16
CA GLU A 100 4.02 -1.39 69.31
C GLU A 100 2.95 -2.21 68.59
N THR A 101 1.68 -1.82 68.73
CA THR A 101 0.55 -2.51 68.11
C THR A 101 0.53 -2.28 66.60
N LEU A 102 0.88 -1.07 66.14
CA LEU A 102 1.07 -0.77 64.73
C LEU A 102 2.19 -1.63 64.11
N TYR A 103 3.35 -1.73 64.76
CA TYR A 103 4.45 -2.60 64.31
C TYR A 103 3.96 -4.04 64.10
N LYS A 104 3.31 -4.63 65.11
CA LYS A 104 2.80 -6.02 65.05
C LYS A 104 1.68 -6.19 64.01
N LYS A 105 0.83 -5.17 63.82
CA LYS A 105 -0.22 -5.16 62.78
C LYS A 105 0.36 -5.12 61.37
N ILE A 106 1.44 -4.39 61.13
CA ILE A 106 2.13 -4.37 59.84
C ILE A 106 2.84 -5.70 59.57
N GLU A 107 3.51 -6.27 60.57
CA GLU A 107 4.13 -7.60 60.52
C GLU A 107 3.06 -8.69 60.21
N THR A 108 1.88 -8.60 60.85
CA THR A 108 0.72 -9.46 60.56
C THR A 108 0.10 -9.21 59.18
N ALA A 109 0.20 -7.99 58.64
CA ALA A 109 -0.20 -7.63 57.28
C ALA A 109 0.87 -8.00 56.22
N GLY A 110 1.89 -8.78 56.58
CA GLY A 110 2.94 -9.27 55.67
C GLY A 110 4.13 -8.33 55.48
N GLY A 111 4.29 -7.30 56.32
CA GLY A 111 5.46 -6.43 56.29
C GLY A 111 6.72 -7.09 56.84
N GLU A 112 7.87 -6.80 56.21
CA GLU A 112 9.17 -7.39 56.55
C GLU A 112 10.11 -6.40 57.23
N ARG A 113 10.89 -6.87 58.21
CA ARG A 113 11.88 -6.05 58.92
C ARG A 113 13.19 -5.97 58.13
N VAL A 114 13.62 -4.75 57.81
CA VAL A 114 14.79 -4.47 56.95
C VAL A 114 15.94 -3.79 57.70
N THR A 115 17.16 -3.94 57.19
CA THR A 115 18.39 -3.30 57.73
C THR A 115 18.77 -2.01 57.02
N ASN A 116 18.57 -1.96 55.70
CA ASN A 116 18.78 -0.79 54.86
C ASN A 116 17.41 -0.23 54.42
N PRO A 117 16.92 0.86 55.04
CA PRO A 117 15.62 1.45 54.70
C PRO A 117 15.65 2.18 53.35
N GLN A 118 14.48 2.24 52.70
CA GLN A 118 14.25 2.99 51.47
C GLN A 118 13.04 3.94 51.60
N LYS A 119 12.76 4.69 50.53
CA LYS A 119 11.55 5.53 50.41
C LYS A 119 10.29 4.68 50.66
N GLY A 120 9.45 5.09 51.61
CA GLY A 120 8.20 4.40 51.96
C GLY A 120 8.29 3.36 53.07
N ASP A 121 9.50 2.97 53.52
CA ASP A 121 9.64 2.15 54.72
C ASP A 121 9.24 2.96 55.97
N LEU A 122 8.92 2.27 57.06
CA LEU A 122 8.60 2.87 58.35
C LEU A 122 9.76 2.67 59.32
N VAL A 123 10.19 3.74 59.99
CA VAL A 123 11.18 3.68 61.08
C VAL A 123 10.46 3.69 62.41
N PHE A 124 10.72 2.69 63.24
CA PHE A 124 10.25 2.57 64.62
C PHE A 124 11.41 2.76 65.60
N TYR A 125 11.12 3.39 66.74
CA TYR A 125 12.11 3.68 67.78
C TYR A 125 11.76 2.94 69.07
N TYR A 126 12.74 2.21 69.58
CA TYR A 126 12.64 1.39 70.78
C TYR A 126 13.59 1.89 71.86
N CYS A 127 13.04 2.30 73.01
CA CYS A 127 13.79 2.72 74.19
C CYS A 127 13.81 1.59 75.22
N SER A 128 14.97 0.96 75.44
CA SER A 128 15.09 -0.21 76.33
C SER A 128 15.02 0.10 77.84
N VAL A 129 14.68 1.33 78.23
CA VAL A 129 14.58 1.80 79.63
C VAL A 129 13.40 2.73 79.88
N CYS A 130 12.56 3.00 78.87
CA CYS A 130 11.41 3.88 78.99
C CYS A 130 10.16 3.04 79.36
N PRO A 131 9.20 3.58 80.14
CA PRO A 131 7.96 2.87 80.47
C PRO A 131 7.17 2.45 79.21
N THR A 132 7.21 3.29 78.18
CA THR A 132 6.78 3.00 76.81
C THR A 132 7.97 2.51 76.00
N HIS A 133 8.15 1.18 75.92
CA HIS A 133 9.29 0.57 75.23
C HIS A 133 9.40 0.97 73.74
N TRP A 134 8.27 1.16 73.06
CA TRP A 134 8.20 1.70 71.70
C TRP A 134 7.75 3.17 71.77
N CYS A 135 8.63 4.10 71.43
CA CYS A 135 8.43 5.53 71.71
C CYS A 135 8.03 6.39 70.48
N HIS A 136 8.38 5.99 69.26
CA HIS A 136 8.01 6.74 68.04
C HIS A 136 7.94 5.87 66.78
N VAL A 137 7.23 6.35 65.75
CA VAL A 137 7.23 5.83 64.38
C VAL A 137 7.15 6.96 63.34
N GLY A 138 7.90 6.85 62.23
CA GLY A 138 7.89 7.83 61.13
C GLY A 138 8.03 7.18 59.75
N ILE A 139 7.65 7.90 58.69
CA ILE A 139 7.68 7.42 57.29
C ILE A 139 8.96 7.89 56.59
N MET A 140 9.73 6.98 56.00
CA MET A 140 11.02 7.27 55.37
C MET A 140 10.85 7.97 54.00
N LEU A 141 11.41 9.17 53.86
CA LEU A 141 11.56 9.91 52.60
C LEU A 141 12.64 9.29 51.70
N ASN A 142 13.69 8.79 52.33
CA ASN A 142 14.87 8.16 51.73
C ASN A 142 15.59 7.35 52.83
N SER A 143 16.73 6.72 52.53
CA SER A 143 17.47 5.88 53.47
C SER A 143 18.05 6.58 54.71
N GLN A 144 17.94 7.91 54.82
CA GLN A 144 18.52 8.72 55.91
C GLN A 144 17.51 9.63 56.63
N GLN A 145 16.32 9.86 56.09
CA GLN A 145 15.38 10.88 56.57
C GLN A 145 13.94 10.37 56.66
N SER A 146 13.27 10.66 57.78
CA SER A 146 11.84 10.42 58.02
C SER A 146 11.03 11.73 58.05
N ILE A 147 9.75 11.62 57.68
CA ILE A 147 8.70 12.62 57.97
C ILE A 147 8.40 12.59 59.49
N GLU A 148 7.88 13.71 60.02
CA GLU A 148 7.72 14.08 61.44
C GLU A 148 9.01 14.33 62.24
N GLU A 149 10.11 13.63 61.98
CA GLU A 149 11.32 13.75 62.81
C GLU A 149 12.45 14.58 62.19
N ASN A 150 12.95 14.18 61.01
CA ASN A 150 14.21 14.70 60.44
C ASN A 150 14.01 15.91 59.49
N TYR A 151 12.78 16.38 59.30
CA TYR A 151 12.49 17.60 58.52
C TYR A 151 12.40 18.87 59.38
N ASN A 152 12.00 18.74 60.66
CA ASN A 152 11.82 19.85 61.60
C ASN A 152 12.73 19.75 62.86
N GLY A 153 13.68 18.82 62.88
CA GLY A 153 14.75 18.78 63.89
C GLY A 153 14.33 18.39 65.32
N LYS A 154 13.15 17.79 65.50
CA LYS A 154 12.69 17.32 66.83
C LYS A 154 13.50 16.15 67.35
N VAL A 155 13.92 15.23 66.47
CA VAL A 155 14.86 14.17 66.83
C VAL A 155 16.26 14.56 66.35
N SER A 156 17.16 14.84 67.29
CA SER A 156 18.55 15.20 67.01
C SER A 156 19.53 14.22 67.67
N LEU A 157 20.67 14.00 67.02
CA LEU A 157 21.73 13.13 67.52
C LEU A 157 22.66 13.92 68.45
N VAL A 158 22.36 13.90 69.75
CA VAL A 158 23.19 14.56 70.77
C VAL A 158 24.18 13.54 71.33
N ASN A 159 25.47 13.74 71.11
CA ASN A 159 26.56 12.85 71.55
C ASN A 159 26.36 11.37 71.19
N GLY A 160 25.77 11.08 70.02
CA GLY A 160 25.53 9.72 69.53
C GLY A 160 24.22 9.07 70.03
N VAL A 161 23.38 9.79 70.77
CA VAL A 161 22.06 9.32 71.24
C VAL A 161 20.95 10.17 70.62
N TYR A 162 19.84 9.55 70.25
CA TYR A 162 18.66 10.24 69.73
C TYR A 162 17.84 10.84 70.88
N ASN A 163 17.45 12.12 70.77
CA ASN A 163 16.63 12.85 71.72
C ASN A 163 15.44 13.49 70.99
N ASP A 164 14.20 13.22 71.43
CA ASP A 164 12.94 13.65 70.79
C ASP A 164 12.25 14.86 71.44
N GLY A 165 12.82 15.39 72.53
CA GLY A 165 12.31 16.56 73.24
C GLY A 165 11.13 16.32 74.20
N ASN A 166 10.58 15.10 74.29
CA ASN A 166 9.54 14.74 75.26
C ASN A 166 9.95 13.61 76.22
N HIS A 167 10.91 12.76 75.86
CA HIS A 167 11.38 11.68 76.73
C HIS A 167 12.74 11.99 77.37
N THR A 168 12.75 12.24 78.69
CA THR A 168 13.95 12.61 79.46
C THR A 168 14.89 11.42 79.69
N LEU A 169 15.74 11.10 78.70
CA LEU A 169 16.69 9.98 78.73
C LEU A 169 17.85 10.19 79.71
N LYS A 170 17.60 10.02 81.02
CA LYS A 170 18.67 9.58 81.93
C LYS A 170 18.95 8.09 81.66
N SER A 171 20.11 7.84 81.04
CA SER A 171 20.72 6.51 80.76
C SER A 171 19.91 5.52 79.90
N GLY A 172 19.43 5.92 78.72
CA GLY A 172 18.80 5.02 77.74
C GLY A 172 19.50 4.96 76.37
N ARG A 173 19.59 3.76 75.78
CA ARG A 173 19.87 3.57 74.34
C ARG A 173 18.54 3.46 73.59
N ILE A 174 18.32 4.36 72.62
CA ILE A 174 17.27 4.16 71.62
C ILE A 174 17.83 3.32 70.45
N THR A 175 17.13 2.27 70.08
CA THR A 175 17.40 1.45 68.91
C THR A 175 16.38 1.76 67.81
N ARG A 176 16.83 1.84 66.56
CA ARG A 176 15.93 2.00 65.40
C ARG A 176 15.69 0.65 64.73
N PHE A 177 14.44 0.37 64.39
CA PHE A 177 14.03 -0.78 63.59
C PHE A 177 13.29 -0.27 62.35
N PHE A 178 13.65 -0.78 61.17
CA PHE A 178 12.97 -0.42 59.93
C PHE A 178 12.05 -1.57 59.52
N MET A 179 10.80 -1.24 59.22
CA MET A 179 9.78 -2.16 58.76
C MET A 179 9.34 -1.72 57.36
N ARG A 180 9.31 -2.65 56.42
CA ARG A 180 8.79 -2.45 55.06
C ARG A 180 7.39 -3.04 55.00
N PRO A 181 6.32 -2.21 54.98
CA PRO A 181 4.97 -2.71 54.77
C PRO A 181 4.85 -3.47 53.44
N ALA A 182 3.84 -4.33 53.33
CA ALA A 182 3.59 -5.21 52.19
C ALA A 182 3.10 -4.49 50.90
N TYR A 183 3.82 -3.45 50.45
CA TYR A 183 3.67 -2.92 49.10
C TYR A 183 4.12 -4.01 48.12
N SER A 184 3.21 -4.56 47.32
CA SER A 184 3.41 -5.81 46.56
C SER A 184 4.77 -5.88 45.83
N GLN A 185 5.63 -6.83 46.20
CA GLN A 185 6.94 -7.06 45.58
C GLN A 185 6.96 -8.38 44.76
N PRO A 186 7.56 -8.41 43.55
CA PRO A 186 8.05 -9.65 42.95
C PRO A 186 9.30 -10.16 43.68
N THR A 187 9.54 -11.48 43.65
CA THR A 187 10.60 -12.15 44.44
C THR A 187 11.87 -12.49 43.66
N SER A 188 11.87 -12.49 42.32
CA SER A 188 13.10 -12.49 41.51
C SER A 188 12.90 -11.99 40.08
N PHE A 189 13.98 -11.54 39.44
CA PHE A 189 14.07 -11.18 38.02
C PHE A 189 15.48 -11.50 37.48
N THR A 190 15.58 -12.27 36.40
CA THR A 190 16.85 -12.66 35.74
C THR A 190 16.84 -12.36 34.25
N VAL A 191 18.03 -12.22 33.66
CA VAL A 191 18.26 -12.36 32.22
C VAL A 191 19.31 -13.45 32.07
N ASP A 192 18.97 -14.53 31.37
CA ASP A 192 19.73 -15.78 31.43
C ASP A 192 20.66 -15.94 30.22
N THR A 193 20.36 -15.25 29.11
CA THR A 193 21.08 -15.40 27.84
C THR A 193 22.22 -14.40 27.64
N LEU A 194 22.29 -13.32 28.42
CA LEU A 194 23.15 -12.16 28.18
C LEU A 194 24.10 -11.88 29.36
N LYS A 195 25.37 -11.53 29.06
CA LYS A 195 26.43 -11.28 30.04
C LYS A 195 27.27 -10.05 29.68
N ASN A 196 27.98 -9.53 30.68
CA ASN A 196 28.91 -8.41 30.47
C ASN A 196 30.12 -8.84 29.65
N ASN A 197 30.44 -8.04 28.63
CA ASN A 197 31.46 -8.25 27.58
C ASN A 197 31.12 -9.36 26.57
N ASP A 198 29.86 -9.77 26.44
CA ASP A 198 29.44 -10.60 25.31
C ASP A 198 29.62 -9.83 23.99
N THR A 199 30.04 -10.54 22.94
CA THR A 199 30.00 -10.06 21.55
C THR A 199 28.77 -10.66 20.90
N VAL A 200 27.92 -9.83 20.31
CA VAL A 200 26.63 -10.21 19.74
C VAL A 200 26.49 -9.61 18.35
N SER A 201 25.90 -10.37 17.42
CA SER A 201 25.65 -9.93 16.05
C SER A 201 24.40 -10.61 15.49
N GLY A 202 23.91 -10.11 14.36
CA GLY A 202 22.78 -10.66 13.64
C GLY A 202 21.39 -10.17 14.04
N THR A 203 20.42 -10.54 13.22
CA THR A 203 19.01 -10.15 13.37
C THR A 203 18.26 -10.92 14.45
N GLY A 204 18.85 -12.01 14.96
CA GLY A 204 18.15 -13.05 15.75
C GLY A 204 18.55 -13.19 17.23
N TYR A 205 19.44 -12.34 17.76
CA TYR A 205 20.08 -12.59 19.07
C TYR A 205 19.06 -12.58 20.22
N THR A 206 18.86 -13.71 20.89
CA THR A 206 17.75 -13.88 21.84
C THR A 206 18.10 -13.38 23.25
N ILE A 207 17.44 -12.30 23.68
CA ILE A 207 17.43 -11.80 25.06
C ILE A 207 16.23 -12.43 25.78
N ALA A 208 16.48 -13.39 26.68
CA ALA A 208 15.43 -14.08 27.44
C ALA A 208 15.80 -14.22 28.92
N GLY A 209 14.78 -14.39 29.76
CA GLY A 209 14.94 -14.49 31.21
C GLY A 209 13.65 -14.84 31.95
N THR A 210 13.75 -14.93 33.28
CA THR A 210 12.65 -15.36 34.16
C THR A 210 12.35 -14.33 35.25
N PHE A 211 11.14 -14.41 35.81
CA PHE A 211 10.74 -13.64 36.99
C PHE A 211 9.69 -14.41 37.80
N THR A 212 9.59 -14.12 39.10
CA THR A 212 8.64 -14.79 40.00
C THR A 212 7.95 -13.81 40.95
N GLY A 213 6.71 -14.12 41.36
CA GLY A 213 6.00 -13.44 42.45
C GLY A 213 4.94 -12.39 42.08
N ALA A 214 4.75 -12.01 40.81
CA ALA A 214 3.74 -11.01 40.41
C ALA A 214 2.41 -11.63 39.95
N SER A 215 1.28 -11.23 40.55
CA SER A 215 -0.07 -11.70 40.20
C SER A 215 -0.80 -10.83 39.16
N SER A 216 -0.15 -9.80 38.62
CA SER A 216 -0.62 -9.05 37.44
C SER A 216 0.56 -8.47 36.65
N ASN A 217 0.89 -9.12 35.53
CA ASN A 217 1.98 -8.69 34.63
C ASN A 217 1.63 -7.36 33.95
N LYS A 218 2.64 -6.53 33.68
CA LYS A 218 2.51 -5.36 32.79
C LYS A 218 3.52 -5.41 31.62
N SER A 219 4.83 -5.24 31.86
CA SER A 219 5.81 -5.34 30.75
C SER A 219 7.28 -5.48 31.18
N VAL A 220 8.07 -6.17 30.35
CA VAL A 220 9.53 -6.00 30.28
C VAL A 220 9.88 -5.00 29.17
N ARG A 221 10.68 -3.98 29.46
CA ARG A 221 11.21 -3.01 28.48
C ARG A 221 12.69 -3.25 28.22
N ILE A 222 13.08 -3.30 26.96
CA ILE A 222 14.47 -3.50 26.54
C ILE A 222 14.98 -2.20 25.92
N TYR A 223 16.21 -1.83 26.25
CA TYR A 223 16.87 -0.62 25.79
C TYR A 223 18.25 -0.96 25.23
N VAL A 224 18.68 -0.20 24.23
CA VAL A 224 20.07 -0.15 23.74
C VAL A 224 20.48 1.32 23.83
N ASP A 225 21.62 1.58 24.47
CA ASP A 225 22.18 2.94 24.68
C ASP A 225 21.13 3.94 25.20
N TYR A 226 20.37 3.49 26.20
CA TYR A 226 19.27 4.23 26.87
C TYR A 226 18.02 4.53 26.00
N GLY A 227 18.04 4.25 24.69
CA GLY A 227 16.83 4.27 23.85
C GLY A 227 15.99 3.01 24.05
N ASN A 228 14.67 3.13 24.23
CA ASN A 228 13.79 1.96 24.32
C ASN A 228 13.57 1.35 22.92
N ILE A 229 13.86 0.06 22.78
CA ILE A 229 13.78 -0.66 21.50
C ILE A 229 12.62 -1.67 21.46
N ALA A 230 12.14 -2.10 22.63
CA ALA A 230 11.01 -3.04 22.75
C ALA A 230 10.29 -2.91 24.10
N THR A 231 9.02 -3.29 24.08
CA THR A 231 8.19 -3.56 25.27
C THR A 231 7.52 -4.91 25.06
N VAL A 232 7.83 -5.90 25.90
CA VAL A 232 7.39 -7.29 25.80
C VAL A 232 6.45 -7.62 26.96
N THR A 233 5.29 -8.18 26.68
CA THR A 233 4.37 -8.73 27.71
C THR A 233 4.85 -10.13 28.10
N PRO A 234 5.23 -10.37 29.37
CA PRO A 234 5.74 -11.69 29.78
C PRO A 234 4.62 -12.72 29.96
N ALA A 235 4.91 -13.98 29.62
CA ALA A 235 4.00 -15.12 29.77
C ALA A 235 4.61 -16.16 30.72
N ASP A 236 3.80 -16.75 31.61
CA ASP A 236 4.18 -17.86 32.51
C ASP A 236 5.52 -17.67 33.27
N GLY A 237 5.77 -16.46 33.76
CA GLY A 237 7.01 -16.12 34.49
C GLY A 237 8.25 -15.96 33.61
N ARG A 238 8.10 -15.84 32.29
CA ARG A 238 9.18 -15.75 31.30
C ARG A 238 8.99 -14.61 30.32
N PHE A 239 10.10 -14.08 29.81
CA PHE A 239 10.12 -13.20 28.63
C PHE A 239 11.18 -13.67 27.63
N SER A 240 10.99 -13.32 26.37
CA SER A 240 11.96 -13.51 25.30
C SER A 240 11.80 -12.39 24.28
N TYR A 241 12.91 -11.95 23.70
CA TYR A 241 12.98 -10.94 22.65
C TYR A 241 14.13 -11.27 21.71
N SER A 242 13.90 -11.13 20.40
CA SER A 242 14.95 -11.25 19.40
C SER A 242 15.51 -9.85 19.12
N LEU A 243 16.74 -9.60 19.58
CA LEU A 243 17.48 -8.38 19.29
C LEU A 243 18.07 -8.47 17.88
N ASP A 244 17.71 -7.49 17.08
CA ASP A 244 18.34 -7.23 15.80
C ASP A 244 19.48 -6.21 15.96
N THR A 245 20.72 -6.68 15.94
CA THR A 245 21.91 -5.82 16.07
C THR A 245 22.25 -5.07 14.79
N THR A 246 21.66 -5.44 13.65
CA THR A 246 21.95 -4.82 12.34
C THR A 246 21.44 -3.37 12.26
N LYS A 247 20.43 -3.05 13.08
CA LYS A 247 19.86 -1.70 13.27
C LYS A 247 20.74 -0.74 14.08
N PHE A 248 21.87 -1.22 14.60
CA PHE A 248 22.80 -0.46 15.44
C PHE A 248 24.19 -0.48 14.83
N LYS A 249 25.04 0.48 15.24
CA LYS A 249 26.42 0.54 14.77
C LYS A 249 27.26 -0.59 15.35
N ASN A 250 28.36 -0.92 14.69
CA ASN A 250 29.39 -1.75 15.29
C ASN A 250 30.21 -0.95 16.32
N GLY A 251 30.46 -1.54 17.48
CA GLY A 251 31.06 -0.85 18.61
C GLY A 251 30.65 -1.43 19.96
N SER A 252 30.83 -0.66 21.03
CA SER A 252 30.41 -1.05 22.37
C SER A 252 29.11 -0.36 22.75
N HIS A 253 28.15 -1.16 23.24
CA HIS A 253 26.78 -0.75 23.54
C HIS A 253 26.37 -1.17 24.94
N VAL A 254 25.36 -0.52 25.51
CA VAL A 254 24.76 -0.87 26.80
C VAL A 254 23.34 -1.37 26.60
N ILE A 255 23.16 -2.69 26.64
CA ILE A 255 21.81 -3.29 26.70
C ILE A 255 21.30 -3.14 28.13
N SER A 256 20.09 -2.62 28.29
CA SER A 256 19.41 -2.54 29.58
C SER A 256 18.06 -3.23 29.52
N VAL A 257 17.77 -4.14 30.45
CA VAL A 257 16.50 -4.86 30.53
C VAL A 257 15.80 -4.45 31.83
N LYS A 258 14.60 -3.86 31.70
CA LYS A 258 13.78 -3.39 32.82
C LYS A 258 12.49 -4.19 32.94
N PHE A 259 12.15 -4.68 34.13
CA PHE A 259 10.82 -5.16 34.46
C PHE A 259 10.01 -4.04 35.14
N LEU A 260 8.75 -3.83 34.72
CA LEU A 260 7.80 -2.96 35.40
C LEU A 260 6.68 -3.80 36.02
N ASP A 261 6.53 -3.67 37.33
CA ASP A 261 5.52 -4.39 38.11
C ASP A 261 4.14 -3.70 38.09
N SER A 262 3.20 -4.24 38.86
CA SER A 262 1.84 -3.68 38.99
C SER A 262 1.81 -2.35 39.76
N SER A 263 2.83 -2.06 40.59
CA SER A 263 2.93 -0.92 41.52
C SER A 263 3.68 0.30 40.97
N GLY A 264 4.43 0.12 39.88
CA GLY A 264 5.24 1.16 39.23
C GLY A 264 6.74 1.12 39.59
N LEU A 265 7.24 0.01 40.15
CA LEU A 265 8.67 -0.17 40.44
C LEU A 265 9.42 -0.73 39.23
N ASP A 266 10.54 -0.10 38.90
CA ASP A 266 11.49 -0.47 37.84
C ASP A 266 12.59 -1.39 38.41
N TYR A 267 12.70 -2.62 37.93
CA TYR A 267 13.84 -3.52 38.21
C TYR A 267 14.75 -3.61 36.98
N SER A 268 15.99 -3.11 37.04
CA SER A 268 16.86 -2.94 35.86
C SER A 268 18.18 -3.70 35.94
N ASN A 269 18.44 -4.56 34.94
CA ASN A 269 19.75 -5.16 34.69
C ASN A 269 20.43 -4.45 33.51
N HIS A 270 21.76 -4.31 33.55
CA HIS A 270 22.58 -3.61 32.55
C HIS A 270 23.77 -4.46 32.11
N TYR A 271 24.01 -4.50 30.80
CA TYR A 271 25.02 -5.33 30.15
C TYR A 271 25.81 -4.51 29.13
N ASN A 272 27.09 -4.32 29.38
CA ASN A 272 28.04 -3.80 28.40
C ASN A 272 28.33 -4.92 27.39
N VAL A 273 28.14 -4.66 26.11
CA VAL A 273 28.34 -5.64 25.02
C VAL A 273 29.13 -5.02 23.87
N THR A 274 29.55 -5.87 22.93
CA THR A 274 30.10 -5.44 21.63
C THR A 274 29.17 -5.90 20.51
N PHE A 275 28.78 -4.99 19.62
CA PHE A 275 28.13 -5.32 18.35
C PHE A 275 29.21 -5.44 17.27
N ASP A 276 29.27 -6.60 16.63
CA ASP A 276 30.28 -6.96 15.62
C ASP A 276 29.60 -7.61 14.40
N ASN A 277 28.76 -6.81 13.73
CA ASN A 277 28.13 -7.17 12.46
C ASN A 277 29.23 -7.34 11.38
N HIS A 278 29.11 -8.38 10.57
CA HIS A 278 30.01 -8.76 9.50
C HIS A 278 29.83 -7.88 8.25
N ASN A 279 30.59 -8.18 7.20
CA ASN A 279 30.33 -7.66 5.85
C ASN A 279 29.97 -8.87 4.98
N PRO A 280 29.21 -8.73 3.88
CA PRO A 280 28.66 -9.88 3.18
C PRO A 280 29.74 -10.59 2.39
N ILE A 281 29.58 -11.89 2.16
CA ILE A 281 30.49 -12.67 1.34
C ILE A 281 29.79 -13.24 0.12
N GLY A 282 30.51 -13.27 -1.01
CA GLY A 282 29.96 -13.67 -2.29
C GLY A 282 31.03 -13.78 -3.37
N GLY A 283 30.57 -14.09 -4.58
CA GLY A 283 31.43 -14.11 -5.76
C GLY A 283 30.65 -14.33 -7.05
N VAL A 284 31.07 -13.61 -8.10
CA VAL A 284 30.58 -13.85 -9.46
C VAL A 284 31.12 -15.21 -9.95
N SER A 285 30.19 -16.06 -10.38
CA SER A 285 30.43 -17.44 -10.82
C SER A 285 30.47 -17.58 -12.34
N THR A 286 29.65 -16.80 -13.07
CA THR A 286 29.77 -16.61 -14.52
C THR A 286 29.59 -15.14 -14.87
N LEU A 287 30.36 -14.67 -15.85
CA LEU A 287 30.18 -13.39 -16.51
C LEU A 287 30.50 -13.58 -17.98
N THR A 288 29.60 -13.20 -18.88
CA THR A 288 29.78 -13.38 -20.32
C THR A 288 29.11 -12.24 -21.08
N GLY A 289 29.87 -11.57 -21.95
CA GLY A 289 29.26 -10.69 -22.95
C GLY A 289 28.61 -11.56 -24.01
N GLY A 290 27.28 -11.51 -24.07
CA GLY A 290 26.46 -12.12 -25.10
C GLY A 290 26.33 -11.21 -26.32
N TYR A 291 25.27 -11.44 -27.09
CA TYR A 291 24.88 -10.64 -28.25
C TYR A 291 23.98 -9.48 -27.80
N SER A 292 24.51 -8.26 -27.82
CA SER A 292 23.91 -7.02 -27.27
C SER A 292 23.35 -7.19 -25.84
N LYS A 293 23.98 -8.05 -25.04
CA LYS A 293 23.68 -8.26 -23.62
C LYS A 293 24.90 -8.73 -22.83
N ILE A 294 24.84 -8.58 -21.51
CA ILE A 294 25.75 -9.21 -20.55
C ILE A 294 24.96 -10.20 -19.70
N GLU A 295 25.48 -11.43 -19.60
CA GLU A 295 24.94 -12.50 -18.76
C GLU A 295 25.82 -12.62 -17.50
N LEU A 296 25.19 -12.55 -16.32
CA LEU A 296 25.85 -12.58 -15.01
C LEU A 296 25.22 -13.66 -14.14
N SER A 297 26.03 -14.46 -13.44
CA SER A 297 25.57 -15.26 -12.30
C SER A 297 26.60 -15.31 -11.18
N GLY A 298 26.16 -15.56 -9.95
CA GLY A 298 27.01 -15.60 -8.77
C GLY A 298 26.26 -16.07 -7.54
N TRP A 299 26.80 -15.72 -6.38
CA TRP A 299 26.17 -15.90 -5.09
C TRP A 299 26.63 -14.83 -4.11
N ALA A 300 25.80 -14.51 -3.13
CA ALA A 300 26.18 -13.73 -1.95
C ALA A 300 25.25 -14.05 -0.77
N PHE A 301 25.76 -13.95 0.44
CA PHE A 301 24.99 -14.00 1.67
C PHE A 301 25.68 -13.20 2.77
N ASP A 302 24.92 -12.86 3.81
CA ASP A 302 25.42 -12.17 5.00
C ASP A 302 25.44 -13.15 6.19
N TYR A 303 26.45 -13.05 7.05
CA TYR A 303 26.56 -13.92 8.22
C TYR A 303 25.65 -13.49 9.36
N ASP A 304 25.24 -12.22 9.38
CA ASP A 304 24.36 -11.65 10.40
C ASP A 304 22.88 -11.96 10.15
N ASN A 305 22.53 -12.25 8.90
CA ASN A 305 21.21 -12.74 8.55
C ASN A 305 21.33 -13.79 7.44
N LEU A 306 21.48 -15.04 7.86
CA LEU A 306 21.60 -16.20 6.96
C LEU A 306 20.33 -16.44 6.12
N ASP A 307 19.18 -15.88 6.50
CA ASP A 307 17.94 -15.94 5.72
C ASP A 307 17.82 -14.76 4.73
N ALA A 308 18.62 -13.70 4.87
CA ALA A 308 18.52 -12.50 4.03
C ALA A 308 18.94 -12.77 2.58
N LYS A 309 18.12 -12.28 1.66
CA LYS A 309 18.39 -12.32 0.22
C LYS A 309 18.82 -10.91 -0.19
N LEU A 310 20.14 -10.74 -0.34
CA LEU A 310 20.80 -9.44 -0.48
C LEU A 310 20.50 -8.79 -1.83
N GLU A 311 20.46 -7.47 -1.85
CA GLU A 311 20.57 -6.74 -3.11
C GLU A 311 21.99 -6.88 -3.69
N ILE A 312 22.03 -7.00 -5.02
CA ILE A 312 23.25 -7.12 -5.81
C ILE A 312 23.25 -5.98 -6.82
N HIS A 313 23.97 -4.89 -6.53
CA HIS A 313 24.03 -3.73 -7.42
C HIS A 313 25.06 -3.95 -8.52
N VAL A 314 24.62 -3.76 -9.77
CA VAL A 314 25.45 -3.94 -10.96
C VAL A 314 25.60 -2.60 -11.70
N TYR A 315 26.84 -2.22 -11.91
CA TYR A 315 27.24 -0.99 -12.59
C TYR A 315 27.97 -1.34 -13.89
N LEU A 316 27.58 -0.68 -14.99
CA LEU A 316 28.19 -0.78 -16.30
C LEU A 316 28.78 0.60 -16.68
N ASP A 317 30.08 0.65 -16.92
CA ASP A 317 30.88 1.86 -17.17
C ASP A 317 30.74 2.95 -16.09
N GLY A 318 30.35 2.53 -14.88
CA GLY A 318 30.06 3.39 -13.72
C GLY A 318 28.58 3.79 -13.57
N SER A 319 27.73 3.51 -14.55
CA SER A 319 26.28 3.75 -14.48
C SER A 319 25.54 2.53 -13.93
N PRO A 320 24.55 2.67 -13.03
CA PRO A 320 23.76 1.53 -12.57
C PRO A 320 22.88 0.99 -13.72
N VAL A 321 22.92 -0.32 -13.97
CA VAL A 321 22.08 -0.96 -15.02
C VAL A 321 20.80 -1.56 -14.47
N LYS A 322 20.90 -2.43 -13.44
CA LYS A 322 19.77 -3.02 -12.73
C LYS A 322 20.25 -3.75 -11.47
N GLY A 323 19.49 -3.66 -10.37
CA GLY A 323 19.72 -4.49 -9.18
C GLY A 323 19.24 -5.93 -9.40
N LEU A 324 20.02 -6.90 -8.93
CA LEU A 324 19.59 -8.31 -8.77
C LEU A 324 19.39 -8.61 -7.27
N THR A 325 18.90 -9.80 -6.96
CA THR A 325 18.74 -10.29 -5.58
C THR A 325 19.42 -11.66 -5.42
N SER A 326 19.99 -11.95 -4.26
CA SER A 326 20.60 -13.26 -3.96
C SER A 326 19.56 -14.29 -3.50
N ASN A 327 18.54 -14.56 -4.32
CA ASN A 327 17.43 -15.48 -4.00
C ASN A 327 17.36 -16.75 -4.89
N ASN A 328 18.25 -16.89 -5.88
CA ASN A 328 18.26 -18.03 -6.80
C ASN A 328 18.95 -19.26 -6.18
N VAL A 329 18.56 -20.47 -6.62
CA VAL A 329 19.14 -21.72 -6.12
C VAL A 329 20.54 -21.96 -6.70
N ASN A 330 21.53 -22.11 -5.81
CA ASN A 330 22.91 -22.49 -6.09
C ASN A 330 23.36 -23.57 -5.09
N SER A 331 23.16 -24.84 -5.47
CA SER A 331 23.44 -26.03 -4.66
C SER A 331 24.92 -26.26 -4.30
N LYS A 332 25.84 -25.39 -4.75
CA LYS A 332 27.25 -25.43 -4.36
C LYS A 332 27.52 -24.67 -3.06
N ILE A 333 26.67 -23.72 -2.67
CA ILE A 333 26.86 -22.88 -1.47
C ILE A 333 26.87 -23.76 -0.21
N THR A 334 25.86 -24.61 -0.03
CA THR A 334 25.74 -25.57 1.08
C THR A 334 26.95 -26.51 1.23
N SER A 335 27.68 -26.79 0.14
CA SER A 335 28.89 -27.63 0.15
C SER A 335 30.15 -26.91 0.63
N LEU A 336 30.14 -25.57 0.62
CA LEU A 336 31.24 -24.70 1.06
C LEU A 336 30.93 -24.04 2.42
N TYR A 337 29.65 -23.76 2.69
CA TYR A 337 29.12 -23.09 3.88
C TYR A 337 27.92 -23.90 4.40
N PRO A 338 28.15 -24.96 5.20
CA PRO A 338 27.09 -25.90 5.61
C PRO A 338 25.98 -25.30 6.49
N GLN A 339 26.14 -24.07 6.98
CA GLN A 339 25.15 -23.32 7.75
C GLN A 339 24.23 -22.43 6.90
N VAL A 340 24.47 -22.34 5.58
CA VAL A 340 23.73 -21.48 4.65
C VAL A 340 22.81 -22.36 3.80
N ASP A 341 21.61 -21.87 3.46
CA ASP A 341 20.72 -22.59 2.55
C ASP A 341 21.21 -22.50 1.08
N SER A 342 20.50 -23.16 0.15
CA SER A 342 20.90 -23.16 -1.27
C SER A 342 20.45 -21.93 -2.07
N SER A 343 19.52 -21.14 -1.56
CA SER A 343 18.87 -19.98 -2.19
C SER A 343 19.60 -18.66 -1.94
N HIS A 344 20.93 -18.65 -2.17
CA HIS A 344 21.79 -17.47 -2.08
C HIS A 344 22.57 -17.17 -3.38
N GLY A 345 22.17 -17.80 -4.48
CA GLY A 345 22.62 -17.46 -5.82
C GLY A 345 21.97 -16.17 -6.34
N PHE A 346 22.61 -15.51 -7.29
CA PHE A 346 21.99 -14.46 -8.11
C PHE A 346 22.28 -14.72 -9.59
N SER A 347 21.40 -14.28 -10.47
CA SER A 347 21.66 -14.23 -11.91
C SER A 347 20.80 -13.19 -12.61
N GLY A 348 21.30 -12.64 -13.70
CA GLY A 348 20.59 -11.65 -14.50
C GLY A 348 21.21 -11.47 -15.88
N GLU A 349 20.40 -10.95 -16.79
CA GLU A 349 20.83 -10.50 -18.11
C GLU A 349 20.55 -9.00 -18.23
N PHE A 350 21.50 -8.27 -18.79
CA PHE A 350 21.41 -6.82 -19.00
C PHE A 350 21.58 -6.53 -20.49
N PRO A 351 20.61 -5.93 -21.19
CA PRO A 351 20.82 -5.50 -22.57
C PRO A 351 21.86 -4.37 -22.59
N VAL A 352 22.69 -4.36 -23.65
CA VAL A 352 23.70 -3.32 -23.89
C VAL A 352 23.62 -2.96 -25.36
N SER A 353 23.27 -1.70 -25.65
CA SER A 353 23.07 -1.19 -27.01
C SER A 353 24.38 -1.06 -27.80
N THR A 354 25.48 -0.80 -27.10
CA THR A 354 26.83 -0.66 -27.66
C THR A 354 27.59 -1.99 -27.69
N VAL A 355 28.48 -2.12 -28.67
CA VAL A 355 29.32 -3.29 -28.90
C VAL A 355 30.77 -2.93 -28.57
N GLY A 356 31.48 -3.79 -27.83
CA GLY A 356 32.85 -3.52 -27.42
C GLY A 356 33.15 -3.93 -25.97
N GLU A 357 34.20 -3.34 -25.41
CA GLU A 357 34.67 -3.63 -24.05
C GLU A 357 34.04 -2.66 -23.02
N HIS A 358 33.27 -3.20 -22.09
CA HIS A 358 32.55 -2.46 -21.05
C HIS A 358 33.07 -2.82 -19.66
N GLN A 359 33.25 -1.86 -18.77
CA GLN A 359 33.66 -2.09 -17.37
C GLN A 359 32.44 -2.48 -16.54
N ILE A 360 32.39 -3.70 -16.00
CA ILE A 360 31.31 -4.14 -15.12
C ILE A 360 31.81 -4.33 -13.69
N SER A 361 31.10 -3.73 -12.74
CA SER A 361 31.33 -3.86 -11.29
C SER A 361 30.06 -4.39 -10.61
N VAL A 362 30.23 -5.34 -9.69
CA VAL A 362 29.14 -6.05 -9.00
C VAL A 362 29.38 -5.98 -7.50
N TYR A 363 28.40 -5.48 -6.74
CA TYR A 363 28.46 -5.30 -5.30
C TYR A 363 27.36 -6.10 -4.59
N ALA A 364 27.69 -6.78 -3.49
CA ALA A 364 26.70 -7.21 -2.51
C ALA A 364 26.44 -6.07 -1.52
N ILE A 365 25.16 -5.76 -1.29
CA ILE A 365 24.73 -4.75 -0.33
C ILE A 365 24.60 -5.37 1.06
N ASN A 366 25.06 -4.66 2.08
CA ASN A 366 25.10 -5.12 3.47
C ASN A 366 23.72 -5.03 4.15
N VAL A 367 23.38 -6.00 5.01
CA VAL A 367 22.14 -5.93 5.83
C VAL A 367 22.52 -5.56 7.26
N GLY A 368 22.88 -4.28 7.45
CA GLY A 368 23.26 -3.71 8.74
C GLY A 368 24.36 -2.63 8.64
N ASP A 369 24.89 -2.21 9.79
CA ASP A 369 26.10 -1.37 9.83
C ASP A 369 27.32 -2.18 9.37
N GLY A 370 27.92 -1.77 8.24
CA GLY A 370 28.96 -2.50 7.54
C GLY A 370 29.28 -1.87 6.18
N ASN A 371 30.10 -2.53 5.36
CA ASN A 371 30.46 -2.06 4.01
C ASN A 371 29.86 -2.97 2.94
N ASN A 372 29.28 -2.35 1.90
CA ASN A 372 28.93 -3.07 0.67
C ASN A 372 30.20 -3.63 0.01
N ILE A 373 30.20 -4.92 -0.34
CA ILE A 373 31.41 -5.62 -0.82
C ILE A 373 31.36 -5.77 -2.34
N CYS A 374 32.36 -5.20 -3.01
CA CYS A 374 32.64 -5.44 -4.43
C CYS A 374 33.01 -6.92 -4.66
N LEU A 375 32.07 -7.70 -5.20
CA LEU A 375 32.25 -9.10 -5.56
C LEU A 375 33.10 -9.28 -6.81
N TYR A 376 33.05 -8.31 -7.74
CA TYR A 376 33.74 -8.36 -9.03
C TYR A 376 33.89 -6.96 -9.61
N SER A 377 35.02 -6.69 -10.27
CA SER A 377 35.20 -5.50 -11.12
C SER A 377 36.28 -5.76 -12.17
N ASN A 378 35.90 -5.96 -13.43
CA ASN A 378 36.79 -6.13 -14.61
C ASN A 378 36.02 -5.79 -15.90
N PRO A 379 36.71 -5.56 -17.04
CA PRO A 379 36.06 -5.48 -18.34
C PRO A 379 35.36 -6.78 -18.77
N VAL A 380 34.26 -6.64 -19.52
CA VAL A 380 33.55 -7.68 -20.26
C VAL A 380 33.29 -7.20 -21.69
N TYR A 381 33.43 -8.07 -22.69
CA TYR A 381 33.31 -7.70 -24.10
C TYR A 381 31.95 -8.16 -24.68
N VAL A 382 31.09 -7.20 -25.04
CA VAL A 382 29.77 -7.40 -25.66
C VAL A 382 29.89 -7.56 -27.18
N LYS A 383 29.11 -8.47 -27.76
CA LYS A 383 29.11 -8.81 -29.19
C LYS A 383 27.93 -8.17 -29.92
N PRO A 384 28.00 -7.88 -31.24
CA PRO A 384 26.85 -7.36 -31.98
C PRO A 384 25.75 -8.42 -32.12
N SER A 385 24.50 -8.08 -31.79
CA SER A 385 23.36 -9.01 -31.96
C SER A 385 22.83 -9.11 -33.38
N ASN A 386 22.88 -8.02 -34.14
CA ASN A 386 22.22 -7.91 -35.42
C ASN A 386 23.26 -7.97 -36.53
N GLY A 387 23.32 -9.10 -37.23
CA GLY A 387 23.92 -9.16 -38.55
C GLY A 387 22.93 -8.71 -39.63
N ILE A 388 23.46 -8.27 -40.77
CA ILE A 388 22.68 -8.11 -42.01
C ILE A 388 22.45 -9.51 -42.58
N ASN A 389 21.19 -9.95 -42.59
CA ASN A 389 20.82 -11.35 -42.81
C ASN A 389 20.52 -11.68 -44.29
N ASP A 390 20.56 -10.66 -45.14
CA ASP A 390 20.11 -10.59 -46.53
C ASP A 390 21.24 -10.21 -47.51
N ILE A 391 22.51 -10.27 -47.08
CA ILE A 391 23.66 -10.17 -47.99
C ILE A 391 23.57 -11.34 -48.98
N PRO A 392 23.50 -11.10 -50.31
CA PRO A 392 23.34 -12.17 -51.30
C PRO A 392 24.48 -13.20 -51.23
N GLU A 393 24.17 -14.48 -51.44
CA GLU A 393 25.15 -15.58 -51.53
C GLU A 393 25.92 -15.58 -52.87
N ASP A 394 26.57 -14.47 -53.17
CA ASP A 394 27.43 -14.27 -54.35
C ASP A 394 28.92 -14.38 -53.99
N THR A 395 29.77 -14.32 -55.02
CA THR A 395 31.23 -14.23 -54.90
C THR A 395 31.68 -12.77 -54.99
N TYR A 396 32.41 -12.31 -53.97
CA TYR A 396 32.82 -10.91 -53.79
C TYR A 396 34.34 -10.75 -53.74
N TYR A 397 34.81 -9.57 -54.14
CA TYR A 397 36.03 -9.00 -53.57
C TYR A 397 35.66 -8.30 -52.25
N ILE A 398 36.39 -8.61 -51.17
CA ILE A 398 36.26 -7.93 -49.87
C ILE A 398 37.40 -6.92 -49.77
N LYS A 399 37.08 -5.63 -49.69
CA LYS A 399 38.06 -4.53 -49.86
C LYS A 399 38.02 -3.60 -48.64
N PRO A 400 39.15 -3.22 -48.02
CA PRO A 400 39.13 -2.32 -46.87
C PRO A 400 38.73 -0.90 -47.29
N TYR A 401 38.25 -0.08 -46.35
CA TYR A 401 38.04 1.35 -46.57
C TYR A 401 39.35 2.07 -46.91
N ALA A 402 40.47 1.66 -46.29
CA ALA A 402 41.76 2.34 -46.40
C ALA A 402 42.41 2.30 -47.80
N THR A 403 41.95 1.44 -48.73
CA THR A 403 42.44 1.43 -50.13
C THR A 403 41.39 0.88 -51.09
N ASN A 404 41.16 1.60 -52.20
CA ASN A 404 40.24 1.19 -53.25
C ASN A 404 40.86 0.18 -54.25
N ASN A 405 42.18 -0.02 -54.24
CA ASN A 405 42.90 -0.81 -55.25
C ASN A 405 43.37 -2.18 -54.75
N SER A 406 43.13 -2.51 -53.48
CA SER A 406 43.51 -3.80 -52.88
C SER A 406 42.28 -4.55 -52.36
N ALA A 407 42.44 -5.85 -52.10
CA ALA A 407 41.43 -6.73 -51.53
C ALA A 407 42.06 -7.69 -50.50
N ILE A 408 41.22 -8.37 -49.73
CA ILE A 408 41.64 -9.56 -48.98
C ILE A 408 42.17 -10.60 -49.96
N ASP A 409 43.24 -11.29 -49.57
CA ASP A 409 43.98 -12.25 -50.37
C ASP A 409 44.42 -13.44 -49.49
N ILE A 410 44.32 -14.65 -50.03
CA ILE A 410 44.95 -15.84 -49.43
C ILE A 410 46.38 -15.95 -49.96
N TYR A 411 47.35 -15.80 -49.06
CA TYR A 411 48.78 -15.72 -49.38
C TYR A 411 49.23 -16.85 -50.33
N GLY A 412 49.89 -16.46 -51.43
CA GLY A 412 50.46 -17.36 -52.43
C GLY A 412 49.44 -18.23 -53.19
N ALA A 413 48.14 -18.01 -53.00
CA ALA A 413 47.06 -18.91 -53.46
C ALA A 413 47.21 -20.37 -52.99
N TYR A 414 47.89 -20.61 -51.85
CA TYR A 414 48.01 -21.96 -51.29
C TYR A 414 46.66 -22.50 -50.82
N THR A 415 46.53 -23.82 -50.69
CA THR A 415 45.28 -24.51 -50.32
C THR A 415 45.35 -25.23 -48.96
N GLU A 416 46.44 -25.05 -48.20
CA GLU A 416 46.65 -25.67 -46.89
C GLU A 416 45.88 -24.94 -45.76
N ASP A 417 45.66 -25.61 -44.62
CA ASP A 417 45.07 -24.99 -43.43
C ASP A 417 46.13 -24.17 -42.68
N GLY A 418 45.76 -22.98 -42.18
CA GLY A 418 46.70 -22.07 -41.50
C GLY A 418 47.43 -21.10 -42.43
N VAL A 419 47.18 -21.14 -43.74
CA VAL A 419 47.71 -20.14 -44.70
C VAL A 419 47.16 -18.76 -44.35
N ASN A 420 48.04 -17.75 -44.40
CA ASN A 420 47.76 -16.40 -43.96
C ASN A 420 46.73 -15.67 -44.83
N VAL A 421 45.97 -14.78 -44.20
CA VAL A 421 45.01 -13.88 -44.85
C VAL A 421 45.57 -12.46 -44.78
N GLN A 422 45.75 -11.84 -45.94
CA GLN A 422 46.48 -10.59 -46.08
C GLN A 422 45.74 -9.59 -46.98
N LEU A 423 46.25 -8.36 -47.04
CA LEU A 423 45.91 -7.38 -48.06
C LEU A 423 46.80 -7.60 -49.30
N SER A 424 46.24 -7.54 -50.50
CA SER A 424 47.01 -7.53 -51.75
C SER A 424 46.31 -6.69 -52.83
N THR A 425 47.09 -6.03 -53.69
CA THR A 425 46.65 -5.31 -54.88
C THR A 425 45.75 -6.20 -55.74
N LEU A 426 44.63 -5.62 -56.18
CA LEU A 426 43.55 -6.35 -56.87
C LEU A 426 44.03 -6.89 -58.23
N HIS A 427 44.31 -8.19 -58.28
CA HIS A 427 44.80 -8.90 -59.46
C HIS A 427 43.79 -9.92 -60.02
N GLY A 428 42.56 -9.93 -59.51
CA GLY A 428 41.40 -10.60 -60.13
C GLY A 428 41.38 -12.14 -60.05
N ARG A 429 42.45 -12.77 -59.54
CA ARG A 429 42.58 -14.21 -59.30
C ARG A 429 41.64 -14.72 -58.20
N ASP A 430 41.38 -16.02 -58.21
CA ASP A 430 40.37 -16.64 -57.34
C ASP A 430 40.75 -16.70 -55.85
N ASN A 431 42.02 -16.48 -55.50
CA ASN A 431 42.48 -16.35 -54.10
C ASN A 431 42.17 -14.97 -53.47
N GLN A 432 41.63 -14.02 -54.25
CA GLN A 432 41.05 -12.76 -53.79
C GLN A 432 39.51 -12.75 -53.84
N LYS A 433 38.89 -13.85 -54.31
CA LYS A 433 37.45 -13.98 -54.46
C LYS A 433 36.88 -14.82 -53.33
N PHE A 434 35.84 -14.31 -52.68
CA PHE A 434 35.22 -14.97 -51.53
C PHE A 434 33.72 -15.13 -51.76
N GLN A 435 33.25 -16.38 -51.80
CA GLN A 435 31.84 -16.70 -51.72
C GLN A 435 31.34 -16.46 -50.29
N LEU A 436 30.26 -15.68 -50.15
CA LEU A 436 29.55 -15.59 -48.88
C LEU A 436 28.46 -16.67 -48.83
N LYS A 437 28.39 -17.39 -47.71
CA LYS A 437 27.40 -18.44 -47.48
C LYS A 437 26.76 -18.28 -46.11
N ASN A 438 25.45 -18.11 -46.06
CA ASN A 438 24.66 -17.92 -44.86
C ASN A 438 24.54 -19.24 -44.07
N CYS A 439 24.63 -19.16 -42.75
CA CYS A 439 24.49 -20.29 -41.83
C CYS A 439 23.03 -20.56 -41.43
N GLY A 440 22.08 -19.73 -41.87
CA GLY A 440 20.67 -19.76 -41.45
C GLY A 440 20.39 -19.09 -40.10
N ASP A 441 21.40 -18.45 -39.50
CA ASP A 441 21.33 -17.83 -38.17
C ASP A 441 21.96 -16.42 -38.10
N GLY A 442 21.97 -15.71 -39.23
CA GLY A 442 22.52 -14.35 -39.35
C GLY A 442 24.05 -14.27 -39.35
N ARG A 443 24.71 -15.41 -39.62
CA ARG A 443 26.16 -15.54 -39.69
C ARG A 443 26.56 -16.15 -41.01
N TYR A 444 27.73 -15.79 -41.53
CA TYR A 444 28.22 -16.25 -42.81
C TYR A 444 29.55 -17.00 -42.66
N GLN A 445 29.78 -17.95 -43.55
CA GLN A 445 31.11 -18.44 -43.90
C GLN A 445 31.63 -17.61 -45.07
N ILE A 446 32.89 -17.19 -44.99
CA ILE A 446 33.58 -16.44 -46.05
C ILE A 446 34.55 -17.43 -46.71
N ILE A 447 34.21 -17.93 -47.90
CA ILE A 447 34.85 -19.09 -48.53
C ILE A 447 35.72 -18.66 -49.71
N ALA A 448 37.03 -18.90 -49.65
CA ALA A 448 37.96 -18.56 -50.72
C ALA A 448 37.72 -19.45 -51.95
N ALA A 449 37.50 -18.82 -53.12
CA ALA A 449 37.05 -19.52 -54.32
C ALA A 449 38.10 -20.48 -54.91
N HIS A 450 39.39 -20.22 -54.71
CA HIS A 450 40.47 -21.09 -55.21
C HIS A 450 40.67 -22.39 -54.43
N SER A 451 40.29 -22.43 -53.13
CA SER A 451 40.57 -23.55 -52.22
C SER A 451 39.33 -24.23 -51.66
N GLY A 452 38.16 -23.58 -51.73
CA GLY A 452 36.93 -24.05 -51.08
C GLY A 452 37.00 -24.03 -49.54
N LYS A 453 38.00 -23.35 -48.97
CA LYS A 453 38.22 -23.22 -47.53
C LYS A 453 37.74 -21.86 -47.03
N CYS A 454 37.34 -21.77 -45.76
CA CYS A 454 36.79 -20.54 -45.20
C CYS A 454 37.80 -19.77 -44.33
N LEU A 455 37.63 -18.45 -44.25
CA LEU A 455 38.31 -17.61 -43.27
C LEU A 455 37.98 -18.08 -41.85
N ALA A 456 39.03 -18.25 -41.05
CA ALA A 456 38.99 -18.68 -39.66
C ALA A 456 39.95 -17.82 -38.82
N THR A 457 39.73 -17.77 -37.51
CA THR A 457 40.70 -17.18 -36.55
C THR A 457 41.49 -18.28 -35.83
N ASP A 458 42.79 -18.05 -35.61
CA ASP A 458 43.69 -18.99 -34.94
C ASP A 458 43.41 -19.13 -33.43
N SER A 459 42.86 -18.07 -32.83
CA SER A 459 42.64 -17.89 -31.41
C SER A 459 41.46 -16.94 -31.19
N LYS A 460 41.32 -16.37 -29.98
CA LYS A 460 40.25 -15.40 -29.65
C LYS A 460 40.76 -14.05 -29.18
N ASP A 461 42.07 -13.91 -29.05
CA ASP A 461 42.69 -12.77 -28.36
C ASP A 461 42.67 -11.50 -29.24
N ASN A 462 43.07 -10.37 -28.66
CA ASN A 462 43.21 -9.13 -29.41
C ASN A 462 44.52 -9.15 -30.20
N GLY A 463 44.44 -9.05 -31.53
CA GLY A 463 45.55 -9.34 -32.45
C GLY A 463 45.65 -10.82 -32.86
N ALA A 464 44.57 -11.61 -32.71
CA ALA A 464 44.50 -12.97 -33.22
C ALA A 464 44.63 -13.00 -34.76
N ASN A 465 45.26 -14.03 -35.32
CA ASN A 465 45.52 -14.09 -36.75
C ASN A 465 44.31 -14.63 -37.53
N VAL A 466 44.10 -14.14 -38.76
CA VAL A 466 43.10 -14.67 -39.69
C VAL A 466 43.80 -15.56 -40.72
N ILE A 467 43.26 -16.76 -40.90
CA ILE A 467 43.82 -17.84 -41.73
C ILE A 467 42.71 -18.46 -42.58
N GLN A 468 43.05 -19.19 -43.66
CA GLN A 468 42.09 -20.14 -44.23
C GLN A 468 42.11 -21.46 -43.44
N ALA A 469 40.97 -22.13 -43.35
CA ALA A 469 40.87 -23.48 -42.80
C ALA A 469 39.72 -24.29 -43.43
N THR A 470 39.87 -25.61 -43.43
CA THR A 470 38.85 -26.60 -43.83
C THR A 470 37.52 -26.33 -43.12
N ILE A 471 36.42 -26.26 -43.89
CA ILE A 471 35.09 -25.88 -43.40
C ILE A 471 34.57 -26.86 -42.35
N ASN A 472 34.15 -26.33 -41.20
CA ASN A 472 33.52 -27.05 -40.09
C ASN A 472 32.36 -26.22 -39.52
N ASN A 473 31.13 -26.60 -39.88
CA ASN A 473 29.92 -25.85 -39.55
C ASN A 473 29.61 -25.76 -38.04
N ALA A 474 30.27 -26.55 -37.20
CA ALA A 474 30.08 -26.58 -35.75
C ALA A 474 30.93 -25.55 -34.98
N ILE A 475 31.99 -24.97 -35.58
CA ILE A 475 32.89 -24.04 -34.87
C ILE A 475 32.60 -22.58 -35.22
N ASN A 476 32.43 -21.75 -34.18
CA ASN A 476 32.14 -20.32 -34.34
C ASN A 476 33.34 -19.50 -34.84
N SER A 477 34.56 -20.04 -34.87
CA SER A 477 35.77 -19.33 -35.33
C SER A 477 35.81 -19.14 -36.85
N GLN A 478 34.97 -19.87 -37.59
CA GLN A 478 34.77 -19.80 -39.03
C GLN A 478 33.48 -19.05 -39.43
N LYS A 479 32.77 -18.45 -38.45
CA LYS A 479 31.49 -17.78 -38.64
C LYS A 479 31.62 -16.29 -38.39
N TRP A 480 31.07 -15.50 -39.30
CA TRP A 480 31.27 -14.05 -39.37
C TRP A 480 29.92 -13.33 -39.38
N ILE A 481 29.82 -12.23 -38.63
CA ILE A 481 28.62 -11.38 -38.51
C ILE A 481 28.94 -10.07 -39.21
N PHE A 482 28.17 -9.72 -40.22
CA PHE A 482 28.32 -8.46 -40.96
C PHE A 482 27.39 -7.41 -40.38
N VAL A 483 27.94 -6.29 -39.90
CA VAL A 483 27.18 -5.17 -39.33
C VAL A 483 27.41 -3.95 -40.23
N ASP A 484 26.38 -3.14 -40.47
CA ASP A 484 26.53 -1.88 -41.20
C ASP A 484 27.55 -0.95 -40.53
N ALA A 485 28.37 -0.28 -41.34
CA ALA A 485 29.33 0.73 -40.91
C ALA A 485 29.18 2.07 -41.67
N GLY A 486 28.08 2.26 -42.39
CA GLY A 486 27.82 3.41 -43.26
C GLY A 486 28.48 3.29 -44.63
N ASP A 487 28.04 4.12 -45.58
CA ASP A 487 28.66 4.34 -46.91
C ASP A 487 28.78 3.06 -47.79
N GLY A 488 27.99 2.02 -47.48
CA GLY A 488 28.08 0.69 -48.09
C GLY A 488 29.29 -0.13 -47.63
N TYR A 489 29.80 0.13 -46.43
CA TYR A 489 30.83 -0.66 -45.75
C TYR A 489 30.24 -1.45 -44.58
N TYR A 490 30.91 -2.54 -44.23
CA TYR A 490 30.55 -3.42 -43.13
C TYR A 490 31.68 -3.49 -42.11
N ASN A 491 31.34 -3.56 -40.82
CA ASN A 491 32.22 -4.13 -39.81
C ASN A 491 31.98 -5.65 -39.77
N ILE A 492 33.02 -6.45 -40.01
CA ILE A 492 32.93 -7.91 -40.09
C ILE A 492 33.42 -8.52 -38.78
N TYR A 493 32.55 -9.11 -37.97
CA TYR A 493 32.86 -9.61 -36.63
C TYR A 493 32.99 -11.14 -36.59
N ASN A 494 34.02 -11.68 -35.91
CA ASN A 494 34.13 -13.12 -35.71
C ASN A 494 33.23 -13.61 -34.56
N SER A 495 32.34 -14.57 -34.84
CA SER A 495 31.34 -15.08 -33.90
C SER A 495 31.95 -15.79 -32.68
N SER A 496 33.22 -16.24 -32.73
CA SER A 496 33.86 -16.91 -31.60
C SER A 496 34.46 -15.96 -30.56
N SER A 497 34.88 -14.76 -30.96
CA SER A 497 35.62 -13.80 -30.15
C SER A 497 34.88 -12.48 -29.93
N GLY A 498 33.98 -12.09 -30.84
CA GLY A 498 33.33 -10.78 -30.85
C GLY A 498 34.19 -9.66 -31.46
N ARG A 499 35.37 -9.97 -32.02
CA ARG A 499 36.32 -8.98 -32.55
C ARG A 499 36.10 -8.73 -34.05
N CYS A 500 36.37 -7.50 -34.48
CA CYS A 500 36.33 -7.08 -35.87
C CYS A 500 37.51 -7.68 -36.65
N LEU A 501 37.26 -7.99 -37.92
CA LEU A 501 38.28 -8.13 -38.96
C LEU A 501 38.96 -6.77 -39.13
N ASP A 502 40.27 -6.74 -38.98
CA ASP A 502 41.05 -5.52 -38.79
C ASP A 502 42.35 -5.58 -39.61
N LEU A 503 42.62 -4.51 -40.36
CA LEU A 503 43.83 -4.35 -41.17
C LEU A 503 44.99 -3.93 -40.26
N TYR A 504 46.01 -4.78 -40.09
CA TYR A 504 47.06 -4.59 -39.07
C TYR A 504 47.71 -3.20 -39.13
N GLY A 505 47.55 -2.43 -38.04
CA GLY A 505 48.10 -1.08 -37.93
C GLY A 505 47.47 -0.03 -38.87
N GLY A 506 46.45 -0.40 -39.65
CA GLY A 506 45.87 0.43 -40.71
C GLY A 506 46.75 0.56 -41.97
N TYR A 507 47.81 -0.24 -42.11
CA TYR A 507 48.71 -0.14 -43.26
C TYR A 507 48.06 -0.64 -44.56
N THR A 508 48.33 0.04 -45.68
CA THR A 508 47.72 -0.23 -46.99
C THR A 508 48.67 -0.88 -48.00
N SER A 509 49.85 -1.30 -47.55
CA SER A 509 50.82 -2.05 -48.34
C SER A 509 50.33 -3.47 -48.64
N ASP A 510 50.78 -4.03 -49.76
CA ASP A 510 50.64 -5.47 -50.02
C ASP A 510 51.32 -6.29 -48.90
N GLU A 511 50.81 -7.51 -48.68
CA GLU A 511 51.19 -8.42 -47.59
C GLU A 511 50.87 -7.91 -46.17
N THR A 512 50.16 -6.78 -46.02
CA THR A 512 49.68 -6.33 -44.70
C THR A 512 48.71 -7.35 -44.12
N ASN A 513 48.97 -7.78 -42.88
CA ASN A 513 48.23 -8.85 -42.23
C ASN A 513 46.77 -8.48 -41.91
N ILE A 514 45.84 -9.41 -42.11
CA ILE A 514 44.47 -9.30 -41.60
C ILE A 514 44.38 -10.02 -40.25
N GLN A 515 44.03 -9.27 -39.21
CA GLN A 515 43.93 -9.75 -37.83
C GLN A 515 42.49 -9.63 -37.29
N LEU A 516 42.27 -10.10 -36.07
CA LEU A 516 41.11 -9.71 -35.27
C LEU A 516 41.50 -8.67 -34.22
N PHE A 517 40.71 -7.60 -34.09
CA PHE A 517 40.93 -6.56 -33.08
C PHE A 517 39.62 -6.14 -32.39
N ASN A 518 39.72 -5.60 -31.18
CA ASN A 518 38.60 -4.95 -30.48
C ASN A 518 37.99 -3.89 -31.41
N ALA A 519 36.66 -3.77 -31.41
CA ALA A 519 35.99 -2.68 -32.13
C ALA A 519 36.58 -1.32 -31.70
N ASN A 520 37.13 -0.56 -32.65
CA ASN A 520 37.87 0.68 -32.39
C ASN A 520 37.38 1.88 -33.22
N GLY A 521 36.38 1.68 -34.09
CA GLY A 521 35.77 2.73 -34.91
C GLY A 521 36.63 3.23 -36.08
N THR A 522 37.83 2.67 -36.30
CA THR A 522 38.74 3.13 -37.35
C THR A 522 38.45 2.52 -38.71
N ASN A 523 38.90 3.20 -39.76
CA ASN A 523 38.78 2.72 -41.15
C ASN A 523 39.56 1.42 -41.44
N ALA A 524 40.41 0.95 -40.52
CA ALA A 524 41.04 -0.37 -40.58
C ALA A 524 40.03 -1.53 -40.38
N GLN A 525 38.82 -1.25 -39.89
CA GLN A 525 37.78 -2.23 -39.57
C GLN A 525 36.55 -2.14 -40.49
N LYS A 526 36.53 -1.21 -41.44
CA LYS A 526 35.45 -1.02 -42.44
C LYS A 526 35.79 -1.76 -43.74
N TRP A 527 34.87 -2.58 -44.25
CA TRP A 527 35.07 -3.44 -45.42
C TRP A 527 33.93 -3.34 -46.42
N LYS A 528 34.22 -3.06 -47.69
CA LYS A 528 33.23 -3.02 -48.79
C LYS A 528 33.17 -4.37 -49.49
N LEU A 529 31.95 -4.85 -49.74
CA LEU A 529 31.69 -6.02 -50.57
C LEU A 529 31.46 -5.56 -52.02
N VAL A 530 32.22 -6.10 -52.96
CA VAL A 530 32.08 -5.82 -54.40
C VAL A 530 31.82 -7.13 -55.14
N SER A 531 30.60 -7.31 -55.64
CA SER A 531 30.21 -8.50 -56.41
C SER A 531 31.12 -8.69 -57.63
N THR A 532 31.46 -9.94 -57.92
CA THR A 532 32.26 -10.31 -59.10
C THR A 532 31.42 -10.56 -60.36
N THR A 533 30.09 -10.54 -60.25
CA THR A 533 29.16 -10.92 -61.34
C THR A 533 28.48 -9.73 -62.01
N ASN A 534 28.26 -8.61 -61.31
CA ASN A 534 27.54 -7.43 -61.81
C ASN A 534 28.38 -6.49 -62.71
N SER A 535 28.94 -7.03 -63.79
CA SER A 535 29.52 -6.23 -64.88
C SER A 535 28.48 -5.97 -65.98
N GLY A 536 27.55 -5.05 -65.70
CA GLY A 536 26.72 -4.37 -66.70
C GLY A 536 25.27 -4.85 -66.84
N LYS A 537 24.33 -4.02 -66.37
CA LYS A 537 23.03 -3.79 -67.01
C LYS A 537 22.42 -2.47 -66.56
N THR A 538 22.09 -1.65 -67.56
CA THR A 538 21.18 -0.48 -67.57
C THR A 538 20.45 -0.15 -66.27
N GLU A 539 20.68 1.06 -65.77
CA GLU A 539 19.82 1.71 -64.77
C GLU A 539 18.42 1.98 -65.33
N ASP A 540 17.41 1.92 -64.46
CA ASP A 540 16.10 2.54 -64.66
C ASP A 540 15.92 3.60 -63.56
N THR A 541 15.34 4.75 -63.89
CA THR A 541 15.78 6.02 -63.28
C THR A 541 14.80 6.59 -62.25
N THR A 542 15.16 6.46 -60.96
CA THR A 542 14.72 7.41 -59.91
C THR A 542 15.92 7.81 -59.03
N VAL A 543 16.63 8.84 -59.46
CA VAL A 543 17.83 9.38 -58.77
C VAL A 543 17.43 10.51 -57.83
N SER A 544 17.95 10.51 -56.59
CA SER A 544 18.54 11.71 -55.96
C SER A 544 19.20 11.38 -54.61
N SER A 545 20.52 11.17 -54.63
CA SER A 545 21.40 11.46 -53.49
C SER A 545 22.40 12.51 -53.95
N SER A 546 22.20 13.77 -53.55
CA SER A 546 23.01 14.90 -54.01
C SER A 546 24.23 15.09 -53.12
N TYR A 547 25.40 14.64 -53.60
CA TYR A 547 26.68 15.10 -53.06
C TYR A 547 27.00 16.45 -53.70
N LEU A 548 27.18 17.47 -52.86
CA LEU A 548 27.68 18.77 -53.27
C LEU A 548 29.14 18.62 -53.73
N GLY A 549 29.53 19.35 -54.78
CA GLY A 549 30.84 19.26 -55.44
C GLY A 549 31.04 18.05 -56.37
N ASP A 550 30.20 17.01 -56.33
CA ASP A 550 30.24 15.85 -57.22
C ASP A 550 29.41 16.14 -58.48
N LEU A 551 30.07 16.29 -59.64
CA LEU A 551 29.44 16.58 -60.93
C LEU A 551 29.59 15.42 -61.94
N ASN A 552 30.34 14.37 -61.58
CA ASN A 552 30.55 13.20 -62.43
C ASN A 552 29.72 11.97 -61.99
N TYR A 553 29.05 12.07 -60.83
CA TYR A 553 28.19 11.06 -60.20
C TYR A 553 28.94 9.80 -59.73
N ASP A 554 30.27 9.86 -59.53
CA ASP A 554 31.10 8.78 -58.96
C ASP A 554 31.05 8.70 -57.43
N GLY A 555 30.38 9.68 -56.78
CA GLY A 555 30.20 9.76 -55.34
C GLY A 555 31.39 10.37 -54.60
N LYS A 556 32.22 11.17 -55.29
CA LYS A 556 33.37 11.89 -54.73
C LYS A 556 33.51 13.25 -55.38
N VAL A 557 34.22 14.11 -54.67
CA VAL A 557 34.56 15.45 -55.14
C VAL A 557 36.05 15.48 -55.45
N THR A 558 36.38 15.64 -56.72
CA THR A 558 37.75 15.45 -57.23
C THR A 558 38.19 16.60 -58.13
N SER A 559 39.46 16.57 -58.56
CA SER A 559 39.96 17.50 -59.56
C SER A 559 39.26 17.39 -60.93
N VAL A 560 38.52 16.31 -61.19
CA VAL A 560 37.66 16.17 -62.37
C VAL A 560 36.45 17.10 -62.26
N ASP A 561 35.79 17.09 -61.11
CA ASP A 561 34.58 17.87 -60.81
C ASP A 561 34.92 19.36 -60.68
N LEU A 562 36.01 19.68 -59.99
CA LEU A 562 36.59 21.02 -59.96
C LEU A 562 36.89 21.53 -61.39
N SER A 563 37.40 20.67 -62.28
CA SER A 563 37.62 21.04 -63.69
C SER A 563 36.30 21.30 -64.43
N THR A 564 35.21 20.65 -64.06
CA THR A 564 33.87 20.88 -64.63
C THR A 564 33.27 22.19 -64.12
N VAL A 565 33.32 22.47 -62.81
CA VAL A 565 32.86 23.76 -62.25
C VAL A 565 33.71 24.92 -62.79
N MET A 566 35.04 24.80 -62.83
CA MET A 566 35.93 25.79 -63.45
C MET A 566 35.56 26.09 -64.91
N LYS A 567 35.17 25.07 -65.70
CA LYS A 567 34.72 25.27 -67.09
C LYS A 567 33.39 26.02 -67.16
N ALA A 568 32.49 25.76 -66.21
CA ALA A 568 31.19 26.42 -66.11
C ALA A 568 31.31 27.89 -65.69
N THR A 569 32.06 28.20 -64.62
CA THR A 569 32.31 29.59 -64.17
C THR A 569 33.02 30.41 -65.27
N ASN A 570 33.87 29.78 -66.09
CA ASN A 570 34.50 30.42 -67.25
C ASN A 570 33.63 30.43 -68.53
N GLY A 571 32.36 29.99 -68.47
CA GLY A 571 31.42 30.01 -69.60
C GLY A 571 31.77 29.07 -70.76
N THR A 572 32.68 28.11 -70.57
CA THR A 572 33.14 27.17 -71.61
C THR A 572 32.28 25.91 -71.73
N ILE A 573 31.47 25.61 -70.71
CA ILE A 573 30.39 24.61 -70.75
C ILE A 573 29.13 25.17 -70.09
N THR A 574 27.98 24.56 -70.37
CA THR A 574 26.72 24.80 -69.62
C THR A 574 26.39 23.56 -68.81
N LEU A 575 26.15 23.73 -67.51
CA LEU A 575 25.74 22.66 -66.59
C LEU A 575 24.25 22.34 -66.72
N SER A 576 23.84 21.09 -66.43
CA SER A 576 22.41 20.78 -66.23
C SER A 576 21.86 21.45 -64.97
N ASP A 577 20.54 21.46 -64.78
CA ASP A 577 19.94 22.07 -63.59
C ASP A 577 20.24 21.31 -62.29
N ASP A 578 20.61 20.03 -62.36
CA ASP A 578 21.08 19.27 -61.19
C ASP A 578 22.59 19.42 -60.97
N ASP A 579 23.39 19.51 -62.03
CA ASP A 579 24.83 19.85 -61.93
C ASP A 579 25.04 21.26 -61.36
N LYS A 580 24.13 22.21 -61.63
CA LYS A 580 24.14 23.54 -60.98
C LYS A 580 23.95 23.40 -59.47
N LYS A 581 22.92 22.66 -59.01
CA LYS A 581 22.68 22.41 -57.57
C LYS A 581 23.86 21.71 -56.90
N ARG A 582 24.62 20.90 -57.64
CA ARG A 582 25.86 20.24 -57.17
C ARG A 582 27.06 21.18 -57.15
N ALA A 583 27.15 22.12 -58.08
CA ALA A 583 28.23 23.09 -58.18
C ALA A 583 28.09 24.30 -57.22
N ASP A 584 26.87 24.62 -56.78
CA ASP A 584 26.56 25.62 -55.75
C ASP A 584 26.87 25.05 -54.35
N VAL A 585 28.16 25.00 -54.01
CA VAL A 585 28.62 24.43 -52.74
C VAL A 585 28.57 25.42 -51.58
N ASN A 586 28.37 26.71 -51.88
CA ASN A 586 28.20 27.75 -50.86
C ASN A 586 26.73 27.98 -50.46
N GLY A 587 25.77 27.70 -51.37
CA GLY A 587 24.32 27.79 -51.14
C GLY A 587 23.68 29.13 -51.51
N ASP A 588 24.38 30.05 -52.17
CA ASP A 588 23.87 31.40 -52.52
C ASP A 588 23.03 31.48 -53.81
N GLY A 589 22.83 30.35 -54.50
CA GLY A 589 22.05 30.25 -55.73
C GLY A 589 22.82 30.56 -57.02
N LYS A 590 24.16 30.65 -56.98
CA LYS A 590 25.01 30.99 -58.14
C LYS A 590 26.23 30.07 -58.22
N ILE A 591 26.78 29.91 -59.42
CA ILE A 591 28.04 29.19 -59.64
C ILE A 591 29.14 30.22 -59.86
N THR A 592 29.98 30.41 -58.85
CA THR A 592 30.89 31.54 -58.73
C THR A 592 32.37 31.09 -58.78
N LYS A 593 33.30 31.96 -58.37
CA LYS A 593 34.71 31.59 -58.16
C LYS A 593 34.94 31.11 -56.73
N GLU A 594 34.10 31.55 -55.81
CA GLU A 594 34.05 31.20 -54.41
C GLU A 594 33.69 29.71 -54.25
N ASP A 595 32.78 29.18 -55.09
CA ASP A 595 32.49 27.73 -55.19
C ASP A 595 33.69 26.92 -55.68
N VAL A 596 34.40 27.42 -56.69
CA VAL A 596 35.63 26.80 -57.20
C VAL A 596 36.69 26.76 -56.10
N GLU A 597 36.82 27.83 -55.30
CA GLU A 597 37.76 27.89 -54.18
C GLU A 597 37.36 26.99 -53.01
N LEU A 598 36.06 26.81 -52.75
CA LEU A 598 35.56 25.85 -51.76
C LEU A 598 35.79 24.41 -52.21
N ILE A 599 35.44 24.05 -53.45
CA ILE A 599 35.69 22.71 -54.02
C ILE A 599 37.20 22.42 -54.01
N GLN A 600 38.04 23.40 -54.34
CA GLN A 600 39.48 23.27 -54.25
C GLN A 600 39.95 23.05 -52.80
N GLN A 601 39.42 23.80 -51.82
CA GLN A 601 39.71 23.61 -50.39
C GLN A 601 39.30 22.23 -49.88
N TYR A 602 38.16 21.71 -50.32
CA TYR A 602 37.68 20.36 -49.97
C TYR A 602 38.62 19.28 -50.51
N ILE A 603 39.02 19.38 -51.78
CA ILE A 603 39.95 18.44 -52.44
C ILE A 603 41.33 18.40 -51.77
N VAL A 604 41.80 19.53 -51.21
CA VAL A 604 43.06 19.57 -50.44
C VAL A 604 42.89 19.34 -48.92
N GLY A 605 41.66 19.07 -48.45
CA GLY A 605 41.37 18.79 -47.04
C GLY A 605 41.50 19.99 -46.09
N LEU A 606 41.37 21.22 -46.60
CA LEU A 606 41.29 22.44 -45.78
C LEU A 606 39.89 22.64 -45.18
N ILE A 607 38.86 22.14 -45.87
CA ILE A 607 37.51 21.91 -45.34
C ILE A 607 37.15 20.43 -45.52
N THR A 608 36.29 19.90 -44.66
CA THR A 608 35.86 18.48 -44.68
C THR A 608 34.38 18.29 -45.03
N GLU A 609 33.66 19.41 -45.16
CA GLU A 609 32.24 19.54 -45.49
C GLU A 609 32.09 20.88 -46.23
N PHE A 610 31.13 20.99 -47.14
CA PHE A 610 30.78 22.25 -47.78
C PHE A 610 29.84 23.10 -46.93
N PRO A 611 29.91 24.45 -47.02
CA PRO A 611 28.98 25.32 -46.31
C PRO A 611 27.50 24.98 -46.55
N ALA A 612 27.13 24.59 -47.77
CA ALA A 612 25.76 24.20 -48.11
C ALA A 612 25.31 22.83 -47.55
N GLU A 613 26.21 21.93 -47.12
CA GLU A 613 25.82 20.61 -46.58
C GLU A 613 24.96 20.72 -45.31
N ASN A 614 25.29 21.67 -44.45
CA ASN A 614 24.61 21.93 -43.18
C ASN A 614 23.59 23.10 -43.27
N MET A 615 23.34 23.65 -44.47
CA MET A 615 22.28 24.65 -44.66
C MET A 615 20.89 24.00 -44.72
N LEU A 616 19.90 24.69 -44.14
CA LEU A 616 18.48 24.34 -44.22
C LEU A 616 18.00 24.49 -45.68
N MET A 617 17.77 23.37 -46.36
CA MET A 617 17.32 23.34 -47.76
C MET A 617 15.80 23.38 -47.89
N ASP A 618 15.08 22.66 -47.02
CA ASP A 618 13.62 22.54 -47.05
C ASP A 618 13.05 22.13 -45.68
N ILE A 619 11.72 22.20 -45.52
CA ILE A 619 10.99 21.55 -44.42
C ILE A 619 9.85 20.69 -44.97
N VAL A 620 9.60 19.54 -44.34
CA VAL A 620 8.52 18.62 -44.75
C VAL A 620 7.64 18.22 -43.57
N ILE A 621 6.33 18.18 -43.79
CA ILE A 621 5.36 17.59 -42.85
C ILE A 621 5.37 16.07 -43.09
N THR A 622 6.12 15.32 -42.28
CA THR A 622 6.19 13.85 -42.37
C THR A 622 4.95 13.17 -41.81
N LYS A 623 4.18 13.87 -40.98
CA LYS A 623 2.92 13.39 -40.43
C LYS A 623 1.93 14.54 -40.27
N ALA A 624 0.76 14.40 -40.85
CA ALA A 624 -0.34 15.36 -40.74
C ALA A 624 -0.82 15.49 -39.28
N PRO A 625 -1.40 16.65 -38.89
CA PRO A 625 -2.07 16.77 -37.59
C PRO A 625 -3.24 15.79 -37.48
N ASN A 626 -3.60 15.40 -36.26
CA ASN A 626 -4.74 14.53 -35.99
C ASN A 626 -6.09 15.15 -36.44
N LYS A 627 -6.12 16.46 -36.72
CA LYS A 627 -7.28 17.20 -37.22
C LYS A 627 -6.95 17.91 -38.54
N ILE A 628 -7.53 17.41 -39.62
CA ILE A 628 -7.40 17.91 -41.00
C ILE A 628 -8.70 18.52 -41.55
N THR A 629 -9.65 18.86 -40.67
CA THR A 629 -10.93 19.47 -41.02
C THR A 629 -11.32 20.45 -39.91
N TYR A 630 -11.65 21.67 -40.27
CA TYR A 630 -11.91 22.79 -39.33
C TYR A 630 -13.27 23.43 -39.63
N TYR A 631 -13.78 24.26 -38.72
CA TYR A 631 -14.92 25.14 -38.98
C TYR A 631 -14.50 26.60 -39.17
N VAL A 632 -15.38 27.42 -39.77
CA VAL A 632 -15.10 28.85 -39.99
C VAL A 632 -14.79 29.56 -38.67
N GLY A 633 -13.65 30.25 -38.61
CA GLY A 633 -13.15 30.92 -37.40
C GLY A 633 -12.60 29.99 -36.31
N GLU A 634 -12.51 28.68 -36.56
CA GLU A 634 -11.89 27.75 -35.61
C GLU A 634 -10.35 27.93 -35.57
N LYS A 635 -9.75 27.71 -34.40
CA LYS A 635 -8.30 27.76 -34.20
C LYS A 635 -7.62 26.45 -34.64
N LEU A 636 -6.41 26.58 -35.17
CA LEU A 636 -5.53 25.48 -35.55
C LEU A 636 -5.23 24.54 -34.37
N SER A 637 -5.08 23.23 -34.67
CA SER A 637 -4.58 22.21 -33.76
C SER A 637 -3.41 21.46 -34.38
N THR A 638 -2.20 21.61 -33.83
CA THR A 638 -0.98 20.92 -34.27
C THR A 638 -0.82 19.50 -33.70
N THR A 639 -1.69 19.06 -32.79
CA THR A 639 -1.56 17.78 -32.09
C THR A 639 -1.40 16.59 -33.05
N GLY A 640 -0.28 15.87 -32.92
CA GLY A 640 0.04 14.69 -33.74
C GLY A 640 0.80 14.99 -35.03
N MET A 641 0.94 16.26 -35.42
CA MET A 641 1.74 16.70 -36.57
C MET A 641 3.23 16.51 -36.28
N GLN A 642 4.01 16.09 -37.27
CA GLN A 642 5.48 16.02 -37.21
C GLN A 642 6.07 16.71 -38.43
N VAL A 643 7.10 17.52 -38.19
CA VAL A 643 7.76 18.35 -39.19
C VAL A 643 9.27 18.10 -39.11
N MET A 644 9.91 17.89 -40.25
CA MET A 644 11.35 17.66 -40.34
C MET A 644 12.00 18.77 -41.16
N ALA A 645 13.07 19.37 -40.63
CA ALA A 645 14.04 20.10 -41.42
C ALA A 645 14.83 19.14 -42.32
N VAL A 646 15.21 19.62 -43.51
CA VAL A 646 15.99 18.88 -44.51
C VAL A 646 17.21 19.73 -44.88
N TYR A 647 18.40 19.16 -44.77
CA TYR A 647 19.67 19.86 -45.01
C TYR A 647 20.31 19.45 -46.35
N GLY A 648 21.33 20.18 -46.81
CA GLY A 648 22.02 19.92 -48.09
C GLY A 648 22.62 18.52 -48.21
N ASN A 649 23.09 17.96 -47.09
CA ASN A 649 23.52 16.56 -46.96
C ASN A 649 22.36 15.52 -46.95
N ASN A 650 21.13 15.94 -47.24
CA ASN A 650 19.88 15.15 -47.19
C ASN A 650 19.52 14.55 -45.81
N THR A 651 20.22 14.92 -44.74
CA THR A 651 19.80 14.53 -43.38
C THR A 651 18.49 15.21 -43.00
N ARG A 652 17.75 14.58 -42.07
CA ARG A 652 16.45 15.07 -41.60
C ARG A 652 16.43 15.15 -40.08
N LYS A 653 16.06 16.30 -39.54
CA LYS A 653 15.98 16.61 -38.10
C LYS A 653 14.53 16.96 -37.76
N GLU A 654 13.96 16.32 -36.75
CA GLU A 654 12.62 16.72 -36.28
C GLU A 654 12.72 18.10 -35.62
N ILE A 655 11.82 19.00 -36.02
CA ILE A 655 11.75 20.39 -35.54
C ILE A 655 10.43 20.60 -34.81
N THR A 656 10.48 21.38 -33.72
CA THR A 656 9.34 21.58 -32.79
C THR A 656 9.05 23.07 -32.52
N ASP A 657 9.95 23.91 -33.02
CA ASP A 657 10.10 25.35 -32.87
C ASP A 657 9.78 26.07 -34.20
N TYR A 658 8.73 25.60 -34.89
CA TYR A 658 8.23 26.18 -36.13
C TYR A 658 7.04 27.12 -35.87
N GLU A 659 6.92 28.18 -36.68
CA GLU A 659 5.68 28.95 -36.78
C GLU A 659 4.68 28.19 -37.66
N VAL A 660 3.39 28.40 -37.41
CA VAL A 660 2.34 27.77 -38.21
C VAL A 660 1.09 28.65 -38.28
N SER A 661 0.50 28.70 -39.46
CA SER A 661 -0.68 29.50 -39.76
C SER A 661 -1.73 28.68 -40.53
N LEU A 662 -2.98 29.11 -40.42
CA LEU A 662 -4.14 28.49 -41.06
C LEU A 662 -5.22 29.56 -41.24
N ASP A 663 -5.73 29.72 -42.47
CA ASP A 663 -6.89 30.57 -42.72
C ASP A 663 -8.19 29.75 -42.59
N THR A 664 -8.98 30.03 -41.54
CA THR A 664 -10.34 29.52 -41.36
C THR A 664 -11.42 30.60 -41.58
N SER A 665 -11.10 31.74 -42.20
CA SER A 665 -12.05 32.86 -42.38
C SER A 665 -13.25 32.54 -43.29
N LYS A 666 -13.15 31.48 -44.11
CA LYS A 666 -14.16 31.04 -45.08
C LYS A 666 -14.19 29.52 -45.17
N ALA A 667 -15.33 28.95 -45.56
CA ALA A 667 -15.45 27.52 -45.87
C ALA A 667 -14.95 27.21 -47.29
N GLY A 668 -14.46 25.99 -47.48
CA GLY A 668 -13.79 25.51 -48.70
C GLY A 668 -12.49 24.76 -48.39
N ASP A 669 -11.70 24.46 -49.42
CA ASP A 669 -10.33 23.98 -49.22
C ASP A 669 -9.45 25.12 -48.69
N SER A 670 -8.58 24.80 -47.73
CA SER A 670 -7.58 25.72 -47.16
C SER A 670 -6.30 24.94 -46.84
N GLU A 671 -5.23 25.62 -46.42
CA GLU A 671 -3.95 24.98 -46.12
C GLU A 671 -3.42 25.41 -44.75
N ILE A 672 -2.86 24.44 -44.02
CA ILE A 672 -1.99 24.71 -42.87
C ILE A 672 -0.61 25.00 -43.45
N VAL A 673 -0.09 26.22 -43.24
CA VAL A 673 1.24 26.63 -43.68
C VAL A 673 2.17 26.65 -42.49
N VAL A 674 3.20 25.79 -42.52
CA VAL A 674 4.29 25.74 -41.53
C VAL A 674 5.47 26.54 -42.06
N ALA A 675 6.13 27.30 -41.20
CA ALA A 675 7.36 28.01 -41.50
C ALA A 675 8.42 27.78 -40.40
N TYR A 676 9.67 27.63 -40.79
CA TYR A 676 10.80 27.42 -39.89
C TYR A 676 11.96 28.33 -40.27
N MET A 677 12.71 28.80 -39.27
CA MET A 677 13.85 29.69 -39.43
C MET A 677 15.07 29.12 -38.69
N GLU A 678 16.17 28.93 -39.40
CA GLU A 678 17.44 28.48 -38.82
C GLU A 678 18.57 29.39 -39.31
N GLY A 679 19.11 30.21 -38.39
CA GLY A 679 19.90 31.38 -38.77
C GLY A 679 19.03 32.39 -39.54
N ASP A 680 19.57 32.98 -40.60
CA ASP A 680 18.83 33.90 -41.49
C ASP A 680 17.97 33.17 -42.55
N ILE A 681 18.00 31.83 -42.60
CA ILE A 681 17.31 31.04 -43.62
C ILE A 681 15.90 30.68 -43.15
N ILE A 682 14.88 31.07 -43.93
CA ILE A 682 13.48 30.71 -43.71
C ILE A 682 13.03 29.72 -44.79
N LYS A 683 12.32 28.65 -44.38
CA LYS A 683 11.64 27.70 -45.28
C LYS A 683 10.19 27.50 -44.85
N SER A 684 9.32 27.20 -45.81
CA SER A 684 7.88 27.03 -45.57
C SER A 684 7.29 25.90 -46.41
N THR A 685 6.38 25.13 -45.84
CA THR A 685 5.67 24.02 -46.50
C THR A 685 4.20 24.01 -46.08
N SER A 686 3.32 23.36 -46.84
CA SER A 686 1.88 23.36 -46.56
C SER A 686 1.22 21.98 -46.61
N TYR A 687 0.09 21.86 -45.91
CA TYR A 687 -0.75 20.66 -45.91
C TYR A 687 -2.23 21.05 -46.10
N LYS A 688 -2.90 20.42 -47.07
CA LYS A 688 -4.29 20.73 -47.42
C LYS A 688 -5.28 20.20 -46.38
N ILE A 689 -6.25 21.03 -46.03
CA ILE A 689 -7.36 20.72 -45.13
C ILE A 689 -8.68 21.24 -45.71
N THR A 690 -9.81 20.87 -45.10
CA THR A 690 -11.13 21.44 -45.46
C THR A 690 -11.69 22.28 -44.31
N VAL A 691 -12.18 23.48 -44.60
CA VAL A 691 -12.92 24.34 -43.67
C VAL A 691 -14.42 24.24 -43.99
N LEU A 692 -15.24 23.98 -42.97
CA LEU A 692 -16.69 23.80 -43.07
C LEU A 692 -17.44 25.00 -42.49
N GLU A 693 -18.62 25.30 -43.02
CA GLU A 693 -19.48 26.35 -42.46
C GLU A 693 -19.98 25.96 -41.06
N ASN A 694 -20.02 26.95 -40.14
CA ASN A 694 -20.63 26.77 -38.83
C ASN A 694 -22.13 26.56 -38.98
N HIS A 695 -22.64 25.42 -38.50
CA HIS A 695 -24.06 25.18 -38.31
C HIS A 695 -24.34 24.84 -36.84
N ILE A 696 -25.51 25.20 -36.34
CA ILE A 696 -25.88 24.95 -34.95
C ILE A 696 -26.31 23.48 -34.83
N HIS A 697 -25.50 22.68 -34.14
CA HIS A 697 -25.83 21.29 -33.88
C HIS A 697 -27.00 21.17 -32.89
N SER A 698 -28.10 20.55 -33.33
CA SER A 698 -29.17 20.07 -32.44
C SER A 698 -29.10 18.55 -32.38
N TYR A 699 -28.67 18.02 -31.23
CA TYR A 699 -28.49 16.59 -31.03
C TYR A 699 -29.76 15.94 -30.49
N THR A 700 -30.29 14.95 -31.20
CA THR A 700 -31.25 13.99 -30.64
C THR A 700 -30.48 12.87 -29.94
N GLU A 701 -30.86 12.56 -28.70
CA GLU A 701 -30.28 11.46 -27.93
C GLU A 701 -30.94 10.12 -28.28
N THR A 702 -30.17 9.03 -28.20
CA THR A 702 -30.69 7.67 -28.42
C THR A 702 -29.82 6.67 -27.64
N VAL A 703 -30.41 5.98 -26.67
CA VAL A 703 -29.69 4.96 -25.90
C VAL A 703 -29.47 3.74 -26.78
N THR A 704 -28.20 3.44 -27.10
CA THR A 704 -27.82 2.31 -27.97
C THR A 704 -27.49 1.05 -27.18
N LYS A 705 -27.14 1.21 -25.90
CA LYS A 705 -26.94 0.09 -24.96
C LYS A 705 -27.28 0.57 -23.55
N ASN A 706 -28.29 -0.03 -22.91
CA ASN A 706 -28.57 0.26 -21.50
C ASN A 706 -27.38 -0.18 -20.62
N ALA A 707 -27.11 0.58 -19.55
CA ALA A 707 -26.19 0.14 -18.51
C ALA A 707 -26.83 -1.00 -17.68
N THR A 708 -25.98 -1.82 -17.08
CA THR A 708 -26.40 -2.86 -16.14
C THR A 708 -25.57 -2.79 -14.86
N CYS A 709 -25.95 -3.58 -13.86
CA CYS A 709 -25.21 -3.80 -12.63
C CYS A 709 -23.73 -4.17 -12.84
N SER A 710 -23.40 -4.83 -13.97
CA SER A 710 -22.09 -5.42 -14.27
C SER A 710 -21.44 -4.91 -15.55
N SER A 711 -22.06 -3.99 -16.30
CA SER A 711 -21.54 -3.48 -17.57
C SER A 711 -21.98 -2.05 -17.83
N THR A 712 -21.08 -1.23 -18.36
CA THR A 712 -21.40 0.13 -18.82
C THR A 712 -22.33 0.11 -20.03
N GLY A 713 -23.22 1.10 -20.04
CA GLY A 713 -24.10 1.42 -21.17
C GLY A 713 -23.47 2.47 -22.08
N SER A 714 -24.20 2.83 -23.13
CA SER A 714 -23.83 3.83 -24.10
C SER A 714 -25.07 4.53 -24.64
N ILE A 715 -25.03 5.86 -24.66
CA ILE A 715 -26.00 6.71 -25.34
C ILE A 715 -25.29 7.43 -26.49
N ILE A 716 -25.90 7.43 -27.67
CA ILE A 716 -25.42 8.19 -28.82
C ILE A 716 -26.27 9.45 -28.95
N TYR A 717 -25.57 10.58 -29.04
CA TYR A 717 -26.15 11.86 -29.44
C TYR A 717 -25.88 12.03 -30.94
N LYS A 718 -26.94 12.13 -31.75
CA LYS A 718 -26.87 12.28 -33.20
C LYS A 718 -27.43 13.63 -33.62
N CYS A 719 -26.67 14.40 -34.38
CA CYS A 719 -27.15 15.59 -35.07
C CYS A 719 -27.60 15.23 -36.50
N SER A 720 -28.51 16.02 -37.06
CA SER A 720 -29.06 15.84 -38.42
C SER A 720 -28.00 15.93 -39.53
N CYS A 721 -26.87 16.59 -39.28
CA CYS A 721 -25.70 16.65 -40.16
C CYS A 721 -24.86 15.36 -40.23
N GLY A 722 -25.23 14.31 -39.49
CA GLY A 722 -24.50 13.03 -39.44
C GLY A 722 -23.42 12.96 -38.35
N SER A 723 -22.98 14.08 -37.78
CA SER A 723 -22.09 14.09 -36.62
C SER A 723 -22.74 13.41 -35.41
N SER A 724 -22.01 12.51 -34.75
CA SER A 724 -22.49 11.84 -33.54
C SER A 724 -21.38 11.54 -32.55
N TYR A 725 -21.68 11.64 -31.26
CA TYR A 725 -20.77 11.23 -30.19
C TYR A 725 -21.45 10.28 -29.20
N THR A 726 -20.68 9.34 -28.67
CA THR A 726 -21.07 8.40 -27.61
C THR A 726 -20.71 8.98 -26.24
N LYS A 727 -21.67 8.99 -25.30
CA LYS A 727 -21.36 9.10 -23.86
C LYS A 727 -21.58 7.74 -23.21
N THR A 728 -20.63 7.29 -22.42
CA THR A 728 -20.77 6.08 -21.60
C THR A 728 -21.76 6.34 -20.47
N ILE A 729 -22.69 5.42 -20.28
CA ILE A 729 -23.54 5.38 -19.09
C ILE A 729 -22.79 4.54 -18.05
N PRO A 730 -22.47 5.07 -16.85
CA PRO A 730 -21.84 4.30 -15.79
C PRO A 730 -22.58 3.00 -15.49
N LYS A 731 -21.84 1.96 -15.07
CA LYS A 731 -22.48 0.73 -14.56
C LYS A 731 -23.43 1.13 -13.42
N THR A 732 -24.67 0.63 -13.42
CA THR A 732 -25.66 1.01 -12.39
C THR A 732 -25.26 0.50 -11.01
N GLY A 733 -24.35 -0.47 -10.95
CA GLY A 733 -23.94 -1.14 -9.72
C GLY A 733 -24.98 -2.12 -9.20
N HIS A 734 -24.63 -2.83 -8.13
CA HIS A 734 -25.52 -3.81 -7.50
C HIS A 734 -26.43 -3.14 -6.46
N VAL A 735 -27.20 -2.13 -6.87
CA VAL A 735 -28.17 -1.40 -6.02
C VAL A 735 -29.39 -2.26 -5.69
N ASN A 736 -30.00 -2.88 -6.70
CA ASN A 736 -31.08 -3.84 -6.50
C ASN A 736 -30.52 -5.15 -5.95
N LYS A 737 -30.43 -5.23 -4.63
CA LYS A 737 -30.05 -6.44 -3.88
C LYS A 737 -31.30 -7.21 -3.47
N GLU A 738 -31.23 -8.53 -3.53
CA GLU A 738 -32.25 -9.40 -2.94
C GLU A 738 -31.58 -10.54 -2.18
N VAL A 739 -32.19 -10.92 -1.06
CA VAL A 739 -31.73 -12.05 -0.26
C VAL A 739 -32.34 -13.32 -0.84
N ARG A 740 -31.51 -14.29 -1.20
CA ARG A 740 -31.93 -15.65 -1.61
C ARG A 740 -31.38 -16.66 -0.59
N ASN A 741 -31.90 -17.88 -0.61
CA ASN A 741 -31.46 -18.97 0.28
C ASN A 741 -31.61 -18.66 1.79
N SER A 742 -32.37 -17.62 2.18
CA SER A 742 -32.64 -17.29 3.58
C SER A 742 -33.55 -18.35 4.21
N VAL A 743 -33.08 -18.96 5.29
CA VAL A 743 -33.84 -19.94 6.08
C VAL A 743 -33.99 -19.36 7.49
N THR A 744 -35.20 -18.98 7.88
CA THR A 744 -35.44 -18.47 9.23
C THR A 744 -35.06 -19.55 10.26
N ALA A 745 -34.31 -19.18 11.30
CA ALA A 745 -33.97 -20.11 12.37
C ALA A 745 -35.25 -20.65 13.01
N THR A 746 -35.29 -21.96 13.21
CA THR A 746 -36.36 -22.61 13.98
C THR A 746 -35.79 -23.08 15.31
N CYS A 747 -36.65 -23.60 16.18
CA CYS A 747 -36.21 -24.28 17.40
C CYS A 747 -35.77 -25.75 17.13
N GLY A 748 -35.92 -26.25 15.88
CA GLY A 748 -35.46 -27.58 15.45
C GLY A 748 -34.13 -27.54 14.68
N GLU A 749 -33.93 -26.55 13.81
CA GLU A 749 -32.80 -26.42 12.89
C GLU A 749 -32.23 -24.99 12.87
N THR A 750 -30.92 -24.89 12.68
CA THR A 750 -30.20 -23.61 12.59
C THR A 750 -30.64 -22.85 11.34
N GLY A 751 -30.88 -21.56 11.49
CA GLY A 751 -31.22 -20.70 10.36
C GLY A 751 -30.00 -20.30 9.55
N TYR A 752 -30.27 -19.57 8.47
CA TYR A 752 -29.31 -18.92 7.63
C TYR A 752 -29.88 -17.57 7.22
N THR A 753 -29.14 -16.47 7.44
CA THR A 753 -29.64 -15.11 7.10
C THR A 753 -29.94 -14.94 5.62
N GLY A 754 -29.45 -15.86 4.79
CA GLY A 754 -29.55 -15.83 3.34
C GLY A 754 -28.37 -15.13 2.71
N ASP A 755 -28.13 -15.52 1.47
CA ASP A 755 -27.11 -14.96 0.60
C ASP A 755 -27.65 -13.69 -0.07
N ILE A 756 -26.83 -12.64 -0.12
CA ILE A 756 -27.19 -11.41 -0.82
C ILE A 756 -26.78 -11.58 -2.29
N TYR A 757 -27.76 -11.52 -3.18
CA TYR A 757 -27.57 -11.53 -4.63
C TYR A 757 -27.94 -10.18 -5.23
N CYS A 758 -27.37 -9.83 -6.37
CA CYS A 758 -27.92 -8.76 -7.20
C CYS A 758 -29.13 -9.31 -7.98
N LYS A 759 -30.28 -8.65 -7.85
CA LYS A 759 -31.53 -9.02 -8.53
C LYS A 759 -31.39 -8.95 -10.05
N ASP A 760 -30.68 -7.94 -10.54
CA ASP A 760 -30.61 -7.59 -11.96
C ASP A 760 -29.65 -8.47 -12.79
N CYS A 761 -28.74 -9.20 -12.12
CA CYS A 761 -27.76 -10.07 -12.79
C CYS A 761 -27.49 -11.42 -12.10
N GLY A 762 -28.13 -11.73 -10.97
CA GLY A 762 -28.00 -13.02 -10.29
C GLY A 762 -26.61 -13.31 -9.68
N THR A 763 -25.70 -12.35 -9.67
CA THR A 763 -24.37 -12.46 -9.04
C THR A 763 -24.52 -12.52 -7.51
N LYS A 764 -23.85 -13.48 -6.86
CA LYS A 764 -23.75 -13.53 -5.39
C LYS A 764 -22.77 -12.45 -4.92
N LEU A 765 -23.21 -11.59 -3.99
CA LEU A 765 -22.48 -10.44 -3.48
C LEU A 765 -21.91 -10.71 -2.08
N GLU A 766 -22.69 -11.36 -1.22
CA GLU A 766 -22.30 -11.74 0.14
C GLU A 766 -22.89 -13.11 0.49
N SER A 767 -22.17 -13.89 1.32
CA SER A 767 -22.68 -15.14 1.88
C SER A 767 -23.39 -14.90 3.20
N GLY A 768 -24.53 -15.57 3.39
CA GLY A 768 -25.26 -15.51 4.66
C GLY A 768 -24.46 -16.05 5.86
N LYS A 769 -24.90 -15.66 7.06
CA LYS A 769 -24.40 -16.18 8.33
C LYS A 769 -25.38 -17.23 8.87
N VAL A 770 -24.85 -18.26 9.51
CA VAL A 770 -25.67 -19.24 10.25
C VAL A 770 -26.27 -18.57 11.47
N ILE A 771 -27.54 -18.85 11.73
CA ILE A 771 -28.31 -18.35 12.88
C ILE A 771 -28.53 -19.52 13.83
N GLU A 772 -28.16 -19.37 15.10
CA GLU A 772 -28.38 -20.41 16.12
C GLU A 772 -29.86 -20.74 16.33
N LYS A 773 -30.12 -21.96 16.81
CA LYS A 773 -31.49 -22.47 16.99
C LYS A 773 -32.25 -21.64 18.04
N LEU A 774 -33.51 -21.32 17.76
CA LEU A 774 -34.33 -20.53 18.69
C LEU A 774 -34.65 -21.31 19.98
N PRO A 775 -34.57 -20.69 21.16
CA PRO A 775 -34.97 -21.33 22.41
C PRO A 775 -36.48 -21.61 22.43
N HIS A 776 -36.85 -22.74 23.03
CA HIS A 776 -38.25 -23.18 23.09
C HIS A 776 -39.01 -22.52 24.26
N ASP A 777 -40.19 -21.98 23.96
CA ASP A 777 -41.28 -21.79 24.94
C ASP A 777 -42.54 -22.52 24.46
N TYR A 778 -43.12 -23.34 25.35
CA TYR A 778 -44.34 -24.12 25.14
C TYR A 778 -45.47 -23.68 26.09
N SER A 779 -45.45 -22.43 26.58
CA SER A 779 -46.47 -21.88 27.48
C SER A 779 -47.90 -21.93 26.92
N ARG A 780 -48.06 -21.96 25.58
CA ARG A 780 -49.36 -22.08 24.90
C ARG A 780 -49.74 -23.55 24.65
N ARG A 781 -50.79 -23.99 25.35
CA ARG A 781 -51.34 -25.36 25.28
C ARG A 781 -52.86 -25.36 25.18
N TYR A 782 -53.39 -26.28 24.39
CA TYR A 782 -54.83 -26.41 24.16
C TYR A 782 -55.25 -27.89 24.19
N PHE A 783 -56.41 -28.17 24.79
CA PHE A 783 -57.04 -29.49 24.77
C PHE A 783 -58.01 -29.54 23.58
N ILE A 784 -57.79 -30.48 22.66
CA ILE A 784 -58.64 -30.68 21.48
C ILE A 784 -59.51 -31.91 21.74
N TRP A 785 -60.80 -31.65 21.96
CA TRP A 785 -61.82 -32.66 22.17
C TRP A 785 -62.48 -33.06 20.85
N TYR A 786 -62.80 -34.33 20.71
CA TYR A 786 -63.45 -34.92 19.54
C TYR A 786 -64.25 -36.17 19.94
N ASP A 787 -64.94 -36.79 18.97
CA ASP A 787 -65.81 -37.96 19.21
C ASP A 787 -66.85 -37.70 20.32
N ASN A 788 -67.62 -36.61 20.14
CA ASN A 788 -68.60 -36.09 21.10
C ASN A 788 -68.09 -36.07 22.55
N TRP A 789 -66.90 -35.47 22.73
CA TRP A 789 -66.21 -35.27 24.01
C TRP A 789 -65.73 -36.56 24.71
N LYS A 790 -65.78 -37.70 24.03
CA LYS A 790 -65.27 -38.99 24.56
C LYS A 790 -63.77 -39.20 24.33
N LYS A 791 -63.15 -38.40 23.46
CA LYS A 791 -61.70 -38.43 23.16
C LYS A 791 -61.10 -37.03 23.22
N CYS A 792 -59.84 -36.94 23.65
CA CYS A 792 -59.11 -35.69 23.75
C CYS A 792 -57.60 -35.88 23.59
N LYS A 793 -56.96 -34.97 22.85
CA LYS A 793 -55.50 -34.79 22.79
C LYS A 793 -55.12 -33.45 23.42
N ILE A 794 -53.94 -33.39 24.06
CA ILE A 794 -53.34 -32.12 24.48
C ILE A 794 -52.30 -31.71 23.43
N LYS A 795 -52.39 -30.46 22.98
CA LYS A 795 -51.54 -29.88 21.94
C LYS A 795 -50.73 -28.74 22.53
N TYR A 796 -49.42 -28.90 22.54
CA TYR A 796 -48.47 -27.84 22.84
C TYR A 796 -48.06 -27.17 21.52
N ILE A 797 -48.11 -25.84 21.51
CA ILE A 797 -47.79 -25.01 20.35
C ILE A 797 -46.65 -24.09 20.77
N CYS A 798 -45.57 -24.04 19.98
CA CYS A 798 -44.44 -23.16 20.27
C CYS A 798 -44.89 -21.69 20.21
N SER A 799 -44.53 -20.88 21.21
CA SER A 799 -44.90 -19.46 21.25
C SER A 799 -44.36 -18.64 20.08
N ALA A 800 -43.27 -19.10 19.45
CA ALA A 800 -42.62 -18.46 18.30
C ALA A 800 -43.02 -19.06 16.93
N ASP A 801 -43.57 -20.28 16.88
CA ASP A 801 -44.00 -20.94 15.64
C ASP A 801 -45.29 -21.74 15.88
N SER A 802 -46.39 -21.23 15.33
CA SER A 802 -47.71 -21.86 15.45
C SER A 802 -47.87 -23.18 14.68
N SER A 803 -46.96 -23.47 13.74
CA SER A 803 -46.97 -24.70 12.95
C SER A 803 -46.30 -25.86 13.70
N HIS A 804 -45.24 -25.56 14.47
CA HIS A 804 -44.51 -26.54 15.28
C HIS A 804 -45.34 -26.95 16.50
N ARG A 805 -45.91 -28.16 16.39
CA ARG A 805 -46.87 -28.75 17.31
C ARG A 805 -46.39 -30.08 17.84
N LYS A 806 -46.61 -30.33 19.14
CA LYS A 806 -46.52 -31.68 19.73
C LYS A 806 -47.89 -32.02 20.31
N GLU A 807 -48.43 -33.16 19.89
CA GLU A 807 -49.74 -33.64 20.29
C GLU A 807 -49.58 -34.95 21.04
N TYR A 808 -50.11 -35.00 22.26
CA TYR A 808 -50.07 -36.17 23.13
C TYR A 808 -51.48 -36.63 23.46
N ASP A 809 -51.67 -37.95 23.56
CA ASP A 809 -52.92 -38.52 24.02
C ASP A 809 -53.17 -38.22 25.51
N THR A 810 -54.44 -38.06 25.86
CA THR A 810 -54.89 -37.80 27.24
C THR A 810 -55.81 -38.92 27.69
N VAL A 811 -55.78 -39.23 28.99
CA VAL A 811 -56.73 -40.17 29.58
C VAL A 811 -58.04 -39.42 29.82
N VAL A 812 -59.08 -39.80 29.08
CA VAL A 812 -60.44 -39.27 29.24
C VAL A 812 -61.24 -40.17 30.18
N THR A 813 -61.94 -39.56 31.13
CA THR A 813 -62.89 -40.23 32.03
C THR A 813 -64.20 -39.45 32.07
N SER A 814 -65.29 -40.09 32.53
CA SER A 814 -66.64 -39.50 32.52
C SER A 814 -67.42 -39.83 33.79
N VAL A 815 -68.24 -38.89 34.25
CA VAL A 815 -69.15 -39.08 35.39
C VAL A 815 -70.55 -38.60 35.02
N VAL A 816 -71.53 -39.51 35.04
CA VAL A 816 -72.94 -39.16 34.85
C VAL A 816 -73.41 -38.29 36.03
N LYS A 817 -74.20 -37.25 35.72
CA LYS A 817 -74.73 -36.27 36.67
C LYS A 817 -76.24 -36.36 36.84
N LYS A 818 -76.96 -36.81 35.80
CA LYS A 818 -78.41 -37.05 35.82
C LYS A 818 -78.78 -38.02 34.70
N GLU A 819 -79.64 -39.00 34.99
CA GLU A 819 -80.18 -39.90 33.95
C GLU A 819 -81.28 -39.21 33.10
N PRO A 820 -81.45 -39.60 31.82
CA PRO A 820 -82.51 -39.09 30.95
C PRO A 820 -83.87 -39.72 31.24
N THR A 821 -84.94 -39.02 30.82
CA THR A 821 -86.33 -39.51 30.82
C THR A 821 -87.01 -39.19 29.48
N CYS A 822 -88.25 -39.64 29.29
CA CYS A 822 -89.02 -39.36 28.07
C CYS A 822 -89.12 -37.86 27.74
N ILE A 823 -89.22 -37.00 28.77
CA ILE A 823 -89.45 -35.55 28.60
C ILE A 823 -88.28 -34.67 29.06
N THR A 824 -87.35 -35.15 29.91
CA THR A 824 -86.17 -34.37 30.33
C THR A 824 -84.85 -35.04 29.97
N LYS A 825 -83.91 -34.25 29.43
CA LYS A 825 -82.55 -34.70 29.12
C LYS A 825 -81.79 -35.10 30.40
N GLY A 826 -80.90 -36.08 30.24
CA GLY A 826 -79.87 -36.42 31.22
C GLY A 826 -78.70 -35.45 31.12
N LYS A 827 -77.69 -35.60 32.00
CA LYS A 827 -76.44 -34.82 31.97
C LYS A 827 -75.24 -35.69 32.35
N THR A 828 -74.11 -35.49 31.69
CA THR A 828 -72.83 -36.12 32.03
C THR A 828 -71.66 -35.15 31.86
N ARG A 829 -70.55 -35.38 32.56
CA ARG A 829 -69.33 -34.55 32.46
C ARG A 829 -68.11 -35.38 32.12
N TYR A 830 -67.32 -34.89 31.17
CA TYR A 830 -66.07 -35.49 30.71
C TYR A 830 -64.85 -34.72 31.24
N PHE A 831 -63.77 -35.46 31.54
CA PHE A 831 -62.52 -34.93 32.10
C PHE A 831 -61.31 -35.53 31.38
N ALA A 832 -60.42 -34.68 30.86
CA ALA A 832 -59.18 -35.10 30.20
C ALA A 832 -57.97 -34.82 31.10
N THR A 833 -57.06 -35.79 31.21
CA THR A 833 -55.88 -35.71 32.07
C THR A 833 -54.62 -36.15 31.32
N HIS A 834 -53.55 -35.37 31.45
CA HIS A 834 -52.22 -35.71 30.93
C HIS A 834 -51.14 -35.35 31.97
N ILE A 835 -50.06 -36.14 32.01
CA ILE A 835 -48.92 -35.95 32.92
C ILE A 835 -47.70 -35.66 32.05
N ASP A 836 -47.11 -34.50 32.25
CA ASP A 836 -45.91 -34.08 31.53
C ASP A 836 -44.66 -34.80 32.06
N GLY A 837 -43.69 -35.10 31.19
CA GLY A 837 -42.56 -35.98 31.51
C GLY A 837 -41.50 -35.32 32.40
N ASP A 838 -41.05 -34.13 31.99
CA ASP A 838 -39.90 -33.45 32.60
C ASP A 838 -40.26 -32.66 33.88
N ILE A 839 -41.55 -32.42 34.11
CA ILE A 839 -42.07 -31.79 35.34
C ILE A 839 -43.38 -32.47 35.71
N LYS A 840 -43.51 -32.98 36.94
CA LYS A 840 -44.71 -33.67 37.48
C LYS A 840 -45.93 -32.73 37.67
N ARG A 841 -46.35 -32.01 36.63
CA ARG A 841 -47.57 -31.20 36.59
C ARG A 841 -48.68 -31.99 35.90
N VAL A 842 -49.74 -32.31 36.65
CA VAL A 842 -50.95 -32.91 36.11
C VAL A 842 -51.76 -31.83 35.40
N ASN A 843 -51.85 -31.93 34.07
CA ASN A 843 -52.65 -31.03 33.25
C ASN A 843 -54.04 -31.63 33.07
N ARG A 844 -55.03 -31.08 33.78
CA ARG A 844 -56.45 -31.44 33.69
C ARG A 844 -57.24 -30.31 33.04
N LYS A 845 -58.21 -30.64 32.18
CA LYS A 845 -59.26 -29.71 31.76
C LYS A 845 -60.63 -30.39 31.81
N ASP A 846 -61.58 -29.67 32.39
CA ASP A 846 -62.97 -30.07 32.51
C ASP A 846 -63.77 -29.49 31.34
N VAL A 847 -64.82 -30.21 30.92
CA VAL A 847 -65.89 -29.69 30.05
C VAL A 847 -67.10 -29.35 30.92
N GLU A 848 -68.00 -28.49 30.44
CA GLU A 848 -69.28 -28.21 31.11
C GLU A 848 -70.22 -29.43 31.06
N ASP A 849 -71.34 -29.40 31.81
CA ASP A 849 -72.28 -30.54 31.86
C ASP A 849 -73.08 -30.67 30.57
N ILE A 850 -72.75 -31.71 29.80
CA ILE A 850 -73.31 -31.98 28.47
C ILE A 850 -74.60 -32.77 28.62
N ASP A 851 -75.65 -32.33 27.92
CA ASP A 851 -76.94 -33.02 27.90
C ASP A 851 -76.87 -34.37 27.19
N ILE A 852 -77.60 -35.36 27.73
CA ILE A 852 -77.91 -36.63 27.07
C ILE A 852 -79.37 -36.55 26.62
N ASP A 853 -79.64 -36.85 25.35
CA ASP A 853 -80.96 -36.68 24.73
C ASP A 853 -82.08 -37.51 25.37
N LYS A 854 -83.33 -37.11 25.06
CA LYS A 854 -84.55 -37.77 25.56
C LYS A 854 -84.83 -39.05 24.77
N ASN A 855 -85.67 -39.93 25.32
CA ASN A 855 -86.17 -41.14 24.62
C ASN A 855 -87.31 -40.86 23.60
N ASN A 856 -87.39 -39.64 23.05
CA ASN A 856 -88.06 -39.22 21.80
C ASN A 856 -89.36 -39.92 21.29
N HIS A 857 -90.32 -40.23 22.17
CA HIS A 857 -91.75 -40.38 21.85
C HIS A 857 -92.13 -41.19 20.58
N GLU A 858 -91.52 -42.37 20.33
CA GLU A 858 -91.81 -43.22 19.16
C GLU A 858 -93.19 -43.93 19.26
N GLY A 859 -94.29 -43.18 19.17
CA GLY A 859 -95.66 -43.67 19.34
C GLY A 859 -96.74 -42.87 18.60
N ALA A 860 -97.99 -43.31 18.70
CA ALA A 860 -99.13 -42.76 17.94
C ALA A 860 -99.54 -41.34 18.38
N VAL A 861 -100.24 -40.61 17.49
CA VAL A 861 -100.56 -39.18 17.63
C VAL A 861 -101.99 -38.85 17.19
N GLU A 862 -102.52 -37.70 17.64
CA GLU A 862 -103.85 -37.17 17.26
C GLU A 862 -103.83 -35.63 17.09
N LEU A 863 -104.88 -35.04 16.49
CA LEU A 863 -104.91 -33.62 16.10
C LEU A 863 -106.20 -32.90 16.56
N ARG A 864 -106.08 -31.67 17.10
CA ARG A 864 -107.15 -30.93 17.83
C ARG A 864 -107.19 -29.42 17.47
N ASN A 865 -108.22 -28.67 17.90
CA ASN A 865 -108.26 -27.19 17.98
C ASN A 865 -108.23 -26.34 16.66
N VAL A 866 -109.09 -26.53 15.65
CA VAL A 866 -109.07 -25.73 14.39
C VAL A 866 -110.05 -24.51 14.40
N LYS A 867 -109.66 -23.34 13.85
CA LYS A 867 -110.50 -22.10 13.70
C LYS A 867 -110.14 -21.28 12.43
N THR A 868 -111.02 -20.42 11.92
CA THR A 868 -110.78 -19.50 10.77
C THR A 868 -110.81 -18.00 11.14
N ALA A 869 -110.37 -17.11 10.23
CA ALA A 869 -109.97 -15.71 10.52
C ALA A 869 -110.87 -14.60 9.92
N THR A 870 -110.92 -13.43 10.59
CA THR A 870 -111.69 -12.23 10.20
C THR A 870 -110.80 -10.97 10.15
N CYS A 871 -111.33 -9.74 10.08
CA CYS A 871 -110.50 -8.53 9.98
C CYS A 871 -109.78 -8.12 11.28
N THR A 872 -110.28 -8.54 12.44
CA THR A 872 -109.69 -8.23 13.76
C THR A 872 -109.43 -9.45 14.64
N GLU A 873 -109.85 -10.65 14.23
CA GLU A 873 -109.54 -11.91 14.92
C GLU A 873 -108.84 -12.93 14.02
N ASN A 874 -107.91 -13.66 14.62
CA ASN A 874 -107.17 -14.74 13.97
C ASN A 874 -107.96 -16.07 13.99
N GLY A 875 -107.69 -16.91 12.99
CA GLY A 875 -107.94 -18.36 12.99
C GLY A 875 -106.69 -19.15 13.40
N TYR A 876 -106.76 -20.48 13.33
CA TYR A 876 -105.70 -21.39 13.80
C TYR A 876 -105.82 -22.77 13.14
N THR A 877 -104.70 -23.39 12.75
CA THR A 877 -104.71 -24.65 11.96
C THR A 877 -104.86 -25.93 12.78
N GLY A 878 -104.73 -25.89 14.10
CA GLY A 878 -104.86 -27.04 14.99
C GLY A 878 -103.55 -27.74 15.36
N ASP A 879 -103.56 -28.37 16.53
CA ASP A 879 -102.42 -28.88 17.33
C ASP A 879 -102.30 -30.40 17.29
N THR A 880 -101.08 -30.95 17.27
CA THR A 880 -100.79 -32.40 17.26
C THR A 880 -100.24 -32.91 18.60
N TYR A 881 -100.84 -33.96 19.17
CA TYR A 881 -100.55 -34.49 20.52
C TYR A 881 -100.10 -35.97 20.50
N CYS A 882 -99.29 -36.37 21.50
CA CYS A 882 -98.85 -37.76 21.70
C CYS A 882 -99.87 -38.57 22.51
N LEU A 883 -100.36 -39.70 21.97
CA LEU A 883 -101.32 -40.56 22.69
C LEU A 883 -100.73 -41.22 23.96
N SER A 884 -99.42 -41.48 23.97
CA SER A 884 -98.76 -42.26 25.04
C SER A 884 -98.41 -41.44 26.29
N CYS A 885 -98.43 -40.10 26.22
CA CYS A 885 -98.13 -39.23 27.36
C CYS A 885 -98.95 -37.94 27.44
N GLY A 886 -99.82 -37.65 26.47
CA GLY A 886 -100.70 -36.48 26.46
C GLY A 886 -100.02 -35.13 26.19
N GLU A 887 -98.69 -35.09 26.00
CA GLU A 887 -97.98 -33.86 25.65
C GLU A 887 -98.21 -33.45 24.19
N LEU A 888 -98.16 -32.15 23.95
CA LEU A 888 -98.18 -31.53 22.63
C LEU A 888 -96.87 -31.85 21.91
N ILE A 889 -96.95 -32.47 20.73
CA ILE A 889 -95.80 -32.73 19.86
C ILE A 889 -95.50 -31.50 19.01
N GLU A 890 -96.54 -30.93 18.37
CA GLU A 890 -96.40 -29.80 17.46
C GLU A 890 -97.63 -28.91 17.54
N ALA A 891 -97.42 -27.61 17.76
CA ALA A 891 -98.49 -26.62 17.81
C ALA A 891 -98.99 -26.26 16.41
N GLY A 892 -100.28 -25.94 16.30
CA GLY A 892 -100.84 -25.32 15.11
C GLY A 892 -100.29 -23.93 14.82
N THR A 893 -100.65 -23.39 13.65
CA THR A 893 -100.23 -22.06 13.22
C THR A 893 -101.40 -21.08 13.15
N ILE A 894 -101.13 -19.82 13.48
CA ILE A 894 -102.15 -18.76 13.54
C ILE A 894 -102.43 -18.25 12.13
N ILE A 895 -103.67 -18.39 11.68
CA ILE A 895 -104.17 -17.76 10.45
C ILE A 895 -104.51 -16.31 10.80
N ALA A 896 -103.63 -15.37 10.48
CA ALA A 896 -103.74 -13.98 10.94
C ALA A 896 -105.02 -13.26 10.46
N ALA A 897 -105.46 -12.29 11.28
CA ALA A 897 -106.55 -11.39 10.96
C ALA A 897 -106.22 -10.50 9.74
N LYS A 898 -107.24 -10.15 8.94
CA LYS A 898 -107.09 -9.42 7.66
C LYS A 898 -106.67 -7.94 7.82
N GLY A 899 -106.74 -7.38 9.03
CA GLY A 899 -106.03 -6.16 9.41
C GLY A 899 -106.65 -4.83 9.00
N HIS A 900 -105.81 -3.78 8.98
CA HIS A 900 -106.16 -2.39 8.66
C HIS A 900 -105.23 -1.85 7.56
N THR A 901 -105.81 -1.26 6.51
CA THR A 901 -105.06 -0.69 5.38
C THR A 901 -104.97 0.83 5.52
N TRP A 902 -103.79 1.35 5.84
CA TRP A 902 -103.55 2.76 6.13
C TRP A 902 -103.25 3.57 4.86
N ASN A 903 -103.69 4.83 4.83
CA ASN A 903 -103.23 5.78 3.82
C ASN A 903 -101.77 6.17 4.05
N THR A 904 -101.15 6.82 3.06
CA THR A 904 -99.71 7.14 3.06
C THR A 904 -99.26 8.07 4.18
N GLY A 905 -100.20 8.83 4.79
CA GLY A 905 -99.99 9.69 5.94
C GLY A 905 -99.24 11.00 5.64
N THR A 906 -99.55 12.05 6.39
CA THR A 906 -98.92 13.38 6.28
C THR A 906 -97.93 13.63 7.41
N ILE A 907 -96.77 14.22 7.08
CA ILE A 907 -95.83 14.72 8.07
C ILE A 907 -96.40 16.02 8.63
N THR A 908 -96.63 16.06 9.94
CA THR A 908 -97.18 17.23 10.65
C THR A 908 -96.10 18.04 11.36
N GLN A 909 -94.92 17.46 11.58
CA GLN A 909 -93.73 18.15 12.07
C GLN A 909 -92.46 17.46 11.51
N PRO A 910 -91.55 18.14 10.79
CA PRO A 910 -90.31 17.53 10.33
C PRO A 910 -89.31 17.33 11.48
N ALA A 911 -88.46 16.31 11.38
CA ALA A 911 -87.37 16.06 12.33
C ALA A 911 -86.14 16.94 12.02
N THR A 912 -85.35 17.24 13.05
CA THR A 912 -84.11 18.04 12.97
C THR A 912 -82.94 17.26 13.57
N CYS A 913 -81.73 17.81 13.57
CA CYS A 913 -80.54 17.13 14.12
C CYS A 913 -80.66 16.79 15.61
N THR A 914 -81.46 17.55 16.38
CA THR A 914 -81.61 17.43 17.84
C THR A 914 -83.04 17.20 18.34
N ASN A 915 -84.07 17.51 17.56
CA ASN A 915 -85.48 17.33 17.94
C ASN A 915 -86.22 16.38 16.98
N GLU A 916 -87.07 15.51 17.53
CA GLU A 916 -87.91 14.56 16.79
C GLU A 916 -89.04 15.21 15.98
N GLY A 917 -89.37 14.59 14.86
CA GLY A 917 -90.53 14.93 14.01
C GLY A 917 -91.75 14.05 14.30
N LYS A 918 -92.86 14.27 13.58
CA LYS A 918 -94.14 13.56 13.73
C LYS A 918 -94.88 13.39 12.40
N LYS A 919 -95.51 12.23 12.22
CA LYS A 919 -96.33 11.86 11.05
C LYS A 919 -97.66 11.26 11.52
N GLN A 920 -98.75 11.51 10.79
CA GLN A 920 -100.09 10.99 11.11
C GLN A 920 -100.77 10.36 9.88
N SER A 921 -101.43 9.21 10.09
CA SER A 921 -102.02 8.35 9.04
C SER A 921 -103.42 7.86 9.47
N ALA A 922 -104.28 7.51 8.50
CA ALA A 922 -105.66 7.05 8.74
C ALA A 922 -105.98 5.74 7.99
N CYS A 923 -106.80 4.87 8.58
CA CYS A 923 -107.22 3.62 7.97
C CYS A 923 -108.30 3.85 6.89
N THR A 924 -108.01 3.43 5.66
CA THR A 924 -108.89 3.56 4.49
C THR A 924 -110.14 2.69 4.53
N ILE A 925 -110.17 1.68 5.40
CA ILE A 925 -111.28 0.71 5.52
C ILE A 925 -112.17 0.98 6.75
N CYS A 926 -111.65 1.60 7.82
CA CYS A 926 -112.40 1.82 9.06
C CYS A 926 -112.22 3.20 9.74
N GLY A 927 -111.47 4.13 9.14
CA GLY A 927 -111.38 5.53 9.59
C GLY A 927 -110.47 5.83 10.79
N THR A 928 -110.06 4.85 11.59
CA THR A 928 -109.16 5.02 12.74
C THR A 928 -107.85 5.73 12.35
N THR A 929 -107.30 6.60 13.22
CA THR A 929 -106.04 7.33 12.98
C THR A 929 -104.90 6.89 13.89
N LYS A 930 -103.65 6.98 13.40
CA LYS A 930 -102.40 6.66 14.10
C LYS A 930 -101.39 7.79 13.92
N THR A 931 -100.60 8.09 14.96
CA THR A 931 -99.49 9.05 14.93
C THR A 931 -98.17 8.35 15.27
N GLU A 932 -97.09 8.68 14.57
CA GLU A 932 -95.73 8.15 14.77
C GLU A 932 -94.75 9.31 14.98
N THR A 933 -93.78 9.15 15.89
CA THR A 933 -92.61 10.02 15.98
C THR A 933 -91.55 9.61 14.96
N ILE A 934 -90.81 10.60 14.46
CA ILE A 934 -89.66 10.44 13.58
C ILE A 934 -88.43 10.80 14.42
N PRO A 935 -87.49 9.88 14.68
CA PRO A 935 -86.29 10.18 15.46
C PRO A 935 -85.53 11.40 14.92
N ALA A 936 -84.85 12.14 15.80
CA ALA A 936 -83.96 13.21 15.40
C ALA A 936 -82.87 12.67 14.44
N ASN A 937 -82.54 13.42 13.39
CA ASN A 937 -81.68 12.97 12.28
C ASN A 937 -80.21 12.67 12.71
N GLY A 938 -79.84 13.09 13.92
CA GLY A 938 -78.49 13.03 14.45
C GLY A 938 -77.51 13.93 13.70
N HIS A 939 -76.25 13.89 14.11
CA HIS A 939 -75.15 14.61 13.45
C HIS A 939 -74.49 13.77 12.35
N SER A 940 -75.30 13.04 11.58
CA SER A 940 -74.88 12.01 10.62
C SER A 940 -74.22 12.58 9.35
N LYS A 941 -74.52 13.84 8.98
CA LYS A 941 -73.83 14.59 7.93
C LYS A 941 -72.84 15.57 8.56
N THR A 942 -71.56 15.27 8.41
CA THR A 942 -70.46 16.07 8.93
C THR A 942 -69.72 16.81 7.82
N GLU A 943 -68.96 17.83 8.19
CA GLU A 943 -67.94 18.44 7.35
C GLU A 943 -66.73 18.84 8.20
N ILE A 944 -65.54 18.81 7.61
CA ILE A 944 -64.31 19.24 8.26
C ILE A 944 -64.13 20.74 7.98
N ARG A 945 -63.85 21.53 9.03
CA ARG A 945 -63.53 22.96 8.94
C ARG A 945 -62.16 23.24 9.55
N ASN A 946 -61.53 24.34 9.16
CA ASN A 946 -60.21 24.77 9.65
C ASN A 946 -59.05 23.79 9.37
N GLN A 947 -59.24 22.81 8.47
CA GLN A 947 -58.15 21.92 8.04
C GLN A 947 -57.06 22.74 7.33
N LYS A 948 -55.81 22.50 7.71
CA LYS A 948 -54.63 23.11 7.11
C LYS A 948 -53.54 22.04 7.00
N GLU A 949 -53.01 21.82 5.81
CA GLU A 949 -51.94 20.83 5.63
C GLU A 949 -50.65 21.31 6.32
N ALA A 950 -49.87 20.36 6.82
CA ALA A 950 -48.56 20.65 7.39
C ALA A 950 -47.58 21.00 6.27
N THR A 951 -46.64 21.90 6.57
CA THR A 951 -45.54 22.25 5.66
C THR A 951 -44.20 22.07 6.38
N CYS A 952 -43.10 22.21 5.63
CA CYS A 952 -41.76 22.16 6.19
C CYS A 952 -41.45 23.34 7.14
N SER A 953 -42.20 24.46 7.04
CA SER A 953 -42.03 25.66 7.87
C SER A 953 -43.11 25.84 8.95
N GLU A 954 -44.34 25.35 8.75
CA GLU A 954 -45.47 25.54 9.66
C GLU A 954 -46.21 24.22 9.95
N THR A 955 -46.66 24.04 11.20
CA THR A 955 -47.45 22.87 11.59
C THR A 955 -48.84 22.89 10.95
N GLY A 956 -49.35 21.70 10.64
CA GLY A 956 -50.68 21.48 10.10
C GLY A 956 -51.73 21.28 11.19
N TYR A 957 -52.98 21.12 10.75
CA TYR A 957 -54.13 20.82 11.59
C TYR A 957 -55.10 19.94 10.81
N THR A 958 -55.53 18.82 11.39
CA THR A 958 -56.46 17.87 10.73
C THR A 958 -57.83 18.48 10.41
N GLY A 959 -58.13 19.63 11.01
CA GLY A 959 -59.45 20.25 10.97
C GLY A 959 -60.38 19.69 12.04
N ASP A 960 -61.36 20.51 12.39
CA ASP A 960 -62.46 20.23 13.32
C ASP A 960 -63.63 19.60 12.58
N ILE A 961 -64.30 18.63 13.19
CA ILE A 961 -65.50 18.01 12.62
C ILE A 961 -66.74 18.74 13.13
N TYR A 962 -67.52 19.33 12.22
CA TYR A 962 -68.79 19.99 12.50
C TYR A 962 -69.95 19.22 11.85
N CYS A 963 -71.17 19.34 12.40
CA CYS A 963 -72.37 18.93 11.66
C CYS A 963 -72.72 19.98 10.60
N LYS A 964 -72.87 19.55 9.36
CA LYS A 964 -73.16 20.43 8.21
C LYS A 964 -74.57 21.05 8.28
N GLU A 965 -75.50 20.41 8.95
CA GLU A 965 -76.92 20.83 8.99
C GLU A 965 -77.26 21.78 10.15
N CYS A 966 -76.57 21.70 11.29
CA CYS A 966 -76.83 22.55 12.47
C CYS A 966 -75.64 23.39 12.95
N GLY A 967 -74.43 23.19 12.40
CA GLY A 967 -73.24 23.97 12.75
C GLY A 967 -72.59 23.63 14.10
N THR A 968 -73.12 22.65 14.85
CA THR A 968 -72.53 22.16 16.11
C THR A 968 -71.17 21.51 15.85
N LYS A 969 -70.15 21.85 16.67
CA LYS A 969 -68.86 21.14 16.69
C LYS A 969 -69.01 19.78 17.35
N ILE A 970 -68.56 18.73 16.68
CA ILE A 970 -68.67 17.33 17.13
C ILE A 970 -67.35 16.86 17.73
N GLU A 971 -66.23 17.12 17.03
CA GLU A 971 -64.89 16.69 17.45
C GLU A 971 -63.86 17.79 17.16
N THR A 972 -62.80 17.84 17.97
CA THR A 972 -61.71 18.81 17.81
C THR A 972 -60.54 18.19 17.07
N GLY A 973 -60.03 18.87 16.04
CA GLY A 973 -58.88 18.41 15.27
C GLY A 973 -57.59 18.35 16.09
N LYS A 974 -56.60 17.62 15.57
CA LYS A 974 -55.26 17.51 16.13
C LYS A 974 -54.27 18.31 15.30
N THR A 975 -53.26 18.88 15.95
CA THR A 975 -52.07 19.39 15.27
C THR A 975 -51.37 18.25 14.54
N ILE A 976 -50.85 18.58 13.35
CA ILE A 976 -49.99 17.72 12.54
C ILE A 976 -48.60 18.35 12.62
N ASP A 977 -47.59 17.58 13.00
CA ASP A 977 -46.21 18.05 13.02
C ASP A 977 -45.73 18.43 11.60
N LYS A 978 -44.65 19.22 11.54
CA LYS A 978 -44.12 19.72 10.25
C LYS A 978 -43.67 18.55 9.38
N THR A 979 -43.90 18.65 8.07
CA THR A 979 -43.41 17.66 7.11
C THR A 979 -41.89 17.78 6.96
N ASP A 980 -41.20 16.67 6.74
CA ASP A 980 -39.79 16.68 6.36
C ASP A 980 -39.55 17.56 5.12
N HIS A 981 -38.37 18.17 5.04
CA HIS A 981 -38.02 19.05 3.92
C HIS A 981 -37.75 18.23 2.66
N GLN A 982 -38.28 18.70 1.52
CA GLN A 982 -37.79 18.31 0.20
C GLN A 982 -37.06 19.50 -0.42
N TYR A 983 -35.74 19.35 -0.54
CA TYR A 983 -34.88 20.30 -1.22
C TYR A 983 -34.80 19.99 -2.72
N MET A 984 -34.27 20.94 -3.48
CA MET A 984 -33.64 20.68 -4.78
C MET A 984 -32.21 20.18 -4.55
N GLU A 985 -31.56 19.67 -5.60
CA GLU A 985 -30.14 19.32 -5.52
C GLU A 985 -29.31 20.53 -5.01
N PRO A 986 -28.32 20.29 -4.13
CA PRO A 986 -27.53 21.36 -3.56
C PRO A 986 -26.63 22.03 -4.62
N SER A 987 -26.35 23.31 -4.41
CA SER A 987 -25.28 24.02 -5.12
C SER A 987 -24.20 24.40 -4.12
N PHE A 988 -22.92 24.41 -4.52
CA PHE A 988 -21.82 24.65 -3.59
C PHE A 988 -21.22 26.05 -3.76
N GLU A 989 -21.25 26.84 -2.69
CA GLU A 989 -20.57 28.13 -2.61
C GLU A 989 -19.13 27.93 -2.11
N TRP A 990 -18.17 28.00 -3.04
CA TRP A 990 -16.74 27.85 -2.76
C TRP A 990 -16.08 29.14 -2.28
N SER A 991 -15.02 29.02 -1.45
CA SER A 991 -14.09 30.12 -1.20
C SER A 991 -13.18 30.39 -2.40
N VAL A 992 -12.62 31.60 -2.49
CA VAL A 992 -11.76 32.02 -3.63
C VAL A 992 -10.46 31.19 -3.74
N ASP A 993 -10.03 30.58 -2.64
CA ASP A 993 -8.91 29.63 -2.59
C ASP A 993 -9.34 28.15 -2.68
N GLY A 994 -10.65 27.90 -2.92
CA GLY A 994 -11.32 26.61 -3.05
C GLY A 994 -11.10 25.58 -1.94
N LYS A 995 -10.52 25.96 -0.80
CA LYS A 995 -10.25 25.06 0.33
C LYS A 995 -11.43 24.92 1.29
N SER A 996 -12.52 25.64 1.06
CA SER A 996 -13.77 25.51 1.79
C SER A 996 -14.97 25.70 0.88
N ALA A 997 -16.07 25.01 1.17
CA ALA A 997 -17.34 25.13 0.46
C ALA A 997 -18.51 25.08 1.44
N LYS A 998 -19.62 25.72 1.07
CA LYS A 998 -20.91 25.59 1.77
C LYS A 998 -21.94 24.98 0.83
N ALA A 999 -22.57 23.90 1.26
CA ALA A 999 -23.69 23.31 0.54
C ALA A 999 -24.94 24.15 0.74
N VAL A 1000 -25.59 24.56 -0.35
CA VAL A 1000 -26.73 25.48 -0.38
C VAL A 1000 -27.99 24.72 -0.78
N TYR A 1001 -28.78 24.32 0.22
CA TYR A 1001 -30.03 23.59 0.06
C TYR A 1001 -31.21 24.55 -0.10
N THR A 1002 -31.81 24.57 -1.29
CA THR A 1002 -33.01 25.40 -1.58
C THR A 1002 -34.27 24.53 -1.53
N CYS A 1003 -35.28 24.94 -0.77
CA CYS A 1003 -36.53 24.17 -0.65
C CYS A 1003 -37.32 24.15 -1.97
N LYS A 1004 -37.68 22.94 -2.43
CA LYS A 1004 -38.32 22.70 -3.74
C LYS A 1004 -39.69 23.37 -3.89
N THR A 1005 -40.39 23.59 -2.78
CA THR A 1005 -41.69 24.29 -2.72
C THR A 1005 -41.60 25.76 -2.31
N ASN A 1006 -40.47 26.23 -1.78
CA ASN A 1006 -40.25 27.64 -1.44
C ASN A 1006 -38.80 28.05 -1.74
N LYS A 1007 -38.58 28.66 -2.91
CA LYS A 1007 -37.26 29.10 -3.38
C LYS A 1007 -36.56 30.15 -2.48
N ASN A 1008 -37.29 30.80 -1.58
CA ASN A 1008 -36.73 31.75 -0.63
C ASN A 1008 -36.30 31.08 0.70
N HIS A 1009 -36.66 29.80 0.92
CA HIS A 1009 -36.21 29.03 2.07
C HIS A 1009 -34.93 28.27 1.69
N VAL A 1010 -33.79 28.86 2.05
CA VAL A 1010 -32.45 28.36 1.77
C VAL A 1010 -31.72 28.09 3.09
N ILE A 1011 -31.11 26.91 3.20
CA ILE A 1011 -30.26 26.51 4.32
C ILE A 1011 -28.84 26.29 3.79
N LYS A 1012 -27.85 26.76 4.56
CA LYS A 1012 -26.42 26.64 4.22
C LYS A 1012 -25.68 25.93 5.34
N CYS A 1013 -25.06 24.80 5.03
CA CYS A 1013 -24.21 24.05 5.95
C CYS A 1013 -22.78 23.92 5.41
N ASP A 1014 -21.83 23.62 6.29
CA ASP A 1014 -20.43 23.45 5.91
C ASP A 1014 -20.23 22.11 5.20
N ALA A 1015 -19.74 22.16 3.96
CA ALA A 1015 -19.41 20.95 3.21
C ALA A 1015 -18.02 20.45 3.60
N GLN A 1016 -17.84 19.12 3.65
CA GLN A 1016 -16.52 18.53 3.74
C GLN A 1016 -15.83 18.67 2.37
N VAL A 1017 -14.77 19.46 2.32
CA VAL A 1017 -13.90 19.54 1.14
C VAL A 1017 -12.80 18.47 1.25
N ILE A 1018 -12.63 17.70 0.18
CA ILE A 1018 -11.57 16.71 -0.02
C ILE A 1018 -10.67 17.22 -1.14
N ALA A 1019 -9.36 17.13 -0.94
CA ALA A 1019 -8.35 17.58 -1.91
C ALA A 1019 -7.56 16.38 -2.45
N GLU A 1020 -7.46 16.26 -3.77
CA GLU A 1020 -6.67 15.25 -4.47
C GLU A 1020 -5.82 15.94 -5.55
N ILE A 1021 -4.52 15.63 -5.59
CA ILE A 1021 -3.63 16.17 -6.63
C ILE A 1021 -3.81 15.30 -7.88
N ILE A 1022 -4.35 15.87 -8.95
CA ILE A 1022 -4.50 15.18 -10.24
C ILE A 1022 -3.21 15.28 -11.06
N GLU A 1023 -2.57 16.45 -11.03
CA GLU A 1023 -1.32 16.70 -11.74
C GLU A 1023 -0.33 17.40 -10.80
N GLU A 1024 0.78 16.73 -10.49
CA GLU A 1024 1.80 17.25 -9.58
C GLU A 1024 2.56 18.44 -10.23
N PRO A 1025 2.81 19.54 -9.49
CA PRO A 1025 3.48 20.72 -10.03
C PRO A 1025 4.95 20.45 -10.34
N THR A 1026 5.35 20.66 -11.59
CA THR A 1026 6.73 20.46 -12.02
C THR A 1026 7.52 21.78 -11.99
N CYS A 1027 8.82 21.70 -12.29
CA CYS A 1027 9.67 22.89 -12.43
C CYS A 1027 9.39 23.71 -13.69
N SER A 1028 8.56 23.22 -14.63
CA SER A 1028 8.20 23.94 -15.87
C SER A 1028 6.69 24.14 -16.05
N THR A 1029 5.83 23.31 -15.44
CA THR A 1029 4.37 23.36 -15.51
C THR A 1029 3.75 23.56 -14.12
N GLU A 1030 2.69 24.38 -14.06
CA GLU A 1030 1.82 24.42 -12.88
C GLU A 1030 1.11 23.07 -12.73
N GLY A 1031 0.90 22.64 -11.48
CA GLY A 1031 0.12 21.44 -11.17
C GLY A 1031 -1.37 21.76 -11.03
N THR A 1032 -2.20 20.76 -10.77
CA THR A 1032 -3.63 20.94 -10.52
C THR A 1032 -4.10 20.09 -9.33
N THR A 1033 -4.66 20.76 -8.31
CA THR A 1033 -5.42 20.07 -7.24
C THR A 1033 -6.91 20.13 -7.57
N LEU A 1034 -7.56 18.96 -7.57
CA LEU A 1034 -9.00 18.83 -7.54
C LEU A 1034 -9.48 18.99 -6.10
N TYR A 1035 -10.33 19.99 -5.85
CA TYR A 1035 -11.10 20.09 -4.62
C TYR A 1035 -12.54 19.62 -4.88
N THR A 1036 -12.95 18.58 -4.16
CA THR A 1036 -14.32 18.01 -4.23
C THR A 1036 -15.08 18.36 -2.96
N ALA A 1037 -16.27 18.95 -3.08
CA ALA A 1037 -17.15 19.23 -1.94
C ALA A 1037 -18.19 18.11 -1.79
N VAL A 1038 -18.36 17.65 -0.54
CA VAL A 1038 -19.36 16.63 -0.16
C VAL A 1038 -20.17 17.17 1.01
N SER A 1039 -21.49 17.00 0.99
CA SER A 1039 -22.37 17.48 2.06
C SER A 1039 -22.63 16.42 3.13
N ASN A 1040 -22.30 16.75 4.38
CA ASN A 1040 -22.32 15.81 5.51
C ASN A 1040 -23.73 15.43 6.01
N GLU A 1041 -24.76 16.23 5.73
CA GLU A 1041 -26.12 16.00 6.25
C GLU A 1041 -26.97 15.01 5.43
N TYR A 1042 -26.71 14.87 4.12
CA TYR A 1042 -27.56 14.08 3.21
C TYR A 1042 -26.81 13.13 2.26
N SER A 1043 -25.47 13.16 2.25
CA SER A 1043 -24.59 12.09 1.72
C SER A 1043 -24.65 11.72 0.23
N ASP A 1044 -25.30 12.52 -0.63
CA ASP A 1044 -25.32 12.32 -2.09
C ASP A 1044 -24.89 13.59 -2.87
N GLU A 1045 -24.39 13.34 -4.08
CA GLU A 1045 -23.79 14.26 -5.07
C GLU A 1045 -22.53 15.06 -4.64
N MET A 1046 -21.74 15.46 -5.66
CA MET A 1046 -20.40 16.03 -5.53
C MET A 1046 -20.17 17.12 -6.58
N GLU A 1047 -19.79 18.32 -6.16
CA GLU A 1047 -19.33 19.40 -7.04
C GLU A 1047 -17.80 19.55 -6.91
N VAL A 1048 -17.13 19.91 -8.00
CA VAL A 1048 -15.66 19.93 -8.11
C VAL A 1048 -15.13 21.25 -8.61
N THR A 1049 -13.97 21.68 -8.09
CA THR A 1049 -13.20 22.80 -8.63
C THR A 1049 -11.72 22.44 -8.74
N ASP A 1050 -11.13 22.75 -9.88
CA ASP A 1050 -9.69 22.62 -10.14
C ASP A 1050 -8.98 23.91 -9.74
N ILE A 1051 -7.83 23.81 -9.08
CA ILE A 1051 -7.00 24.96 -8.69
C ILE A 1051 -5.55 24.71 -9.13
N PRO A 1052 -4.95 25.64 -9.90
CA PRO A 1052 -3.53 25.61 -10.22
C PRO A 1052 -2.65 25.60 -8.96
N ILE A 1053 -1.61 24.78 -8.98
CA ILE A 1053 -0.55 24.75 -7.99
C ILE A 1053 0.68 25.41 -8.61
N ASP A 1054 1.20 26.45 -7.94
CA ASP A 1054 2.41 27.15 -8.37
C ASP A 1054 3.55 26.15 -8.68
N LYS A 1055 4.31 26.44 -9.74
CA LYS A 1055 5.44 25.60 -10.20
C LYS A 1055 6.40 25.32 -9.06
N THR A 1056 6.87 24.08 -8.97
CA THR A 1056 7.87 23.74 -7.95
C THR A 1056 9.18 24.47 -8.25
N ALA A 1057 9.73 25.15 -7.24
CA ALA A 1057 11.10 25.65 -7.33
C ALA A 1057 12.06 24.49 -7.58
N HIS A 1058 13.22 24.74 -8.20
CA HIS A 1058 14.24 23.74 -8.52
C HIS A 1058 14.90 23.14 -7.27
N THR A 1059 14.18 22.28 -6.55
CA THR A 1059 14.59 21.58 -5.32
C THR A 1059 14.68 20.06 -5.49
N GLY A 1060 14.47 19.56 -6.71
CA GLY A 1060 14.58 18.16 -7.08
C GLY A 1060 16.03 17.66 -7.24
N GLU A 1061 16.18 16.42 -7.67
CA GLU A 1061 17.50 15.88 -8.00
C GLU A 1061 18.10 16.59 -9.24
N THR A 1062 19.42 16.77 -9.26
CA THR A 1062 20.12 17.40 -10.38
C THR A 1062 20.86 16.37 -11.22
N VAL A 1063 20.82 16.50 -12.55
CA VAL A 1063 21.68 15.72 -13.46
C VAL A 1063 22.85 16.57 -13.95
N ILE A 1064 24.04 15.99 -13.90
CA ILE A 1064 25.25 16.63 -14.42
C ILE A 1064 25.41 16.22 -15.89
N LYS A 1065 25.42 17.19 -16.81
CA LYS A 1065 25.73 16.97 -18.23
C LYS A 1065 27.04 17.67 -18.59
N ASN A 1066 27.58 17.44 -19.78
CA ASN A 1066 28.87 18.01 -20.25
C ASN A 1066 30.11 17.66 -19.39
N ALA A 1067 29.98 16.79 -18.39
CA ALA A 1067 31.07 16.34 -17.53
C ALA A 1067 32.19 15.65 -18.33
N LYS A 1068 33.39 16.23 -18.26
CA LYS A 1068 34.55 15.77 -19.03
C LYS A 1068 35.61 15.29 -18.05
N LYS A 1069 35.88 13.99 -17.98
CA LYS A 1069 36.93 13.48 -17.07
C LYS A 1069 38.29 14.07 -17.46
N ALA A 1070 38.99 14.67 -16.50
CA ALA A 1070 40.35 15.15 -16.71
C ALA A 1070 41.25 14.00 -17.16
N THR A 1071 42.15 14.25 -18.10
CA THR A 1071 43.07 13.22 -18.62
C THR A 1071 44.52 13.58 -18.30
N LEU A 1072 45.48 12.81 -18.80
CA LEU A 1072 46.90 13.16 -18.71
C LEU A 1072 47.29 14.32 -19.67
N GLN A 1073 46.43 14.67 -20.63
CA GLN A 1073 46.72 15.64 -21.68
C GLN A 1073 45.76 16.84 -21.68
N THR A 1074 44.49 16.63 -21.33
CA THR A 1074 43.43 17.64 -21.26
C THR A 1074 43.01 17.91 -19.82
N THR A 1075 42.59 19.14 -19.54
CA THR A 1075 41.76 19.43 -18.37
C THR A 1075 40.42 18.69 -18.48
N GLY A 1076 39.76 18.56 -17.35
CA GLY A 1076 38.40 18.07 -17.26
C GLY A 1076 37.43 19.20 -16.92
N TYR A 1077 36.17 18.82 -16.75
CA TYR A 1077 35.08 19.70 -16.38
C TYR A 1077 34.17 18.91 -15.44
N THR A 1078 33.74 19.49 -14.32
CA THR A 1078 32.80 18.79 -13.40
C THR A 1078 31.50 18.43 -14.12
N GLY A 1079 31.17 19.20 -15.15
CA GLY A 1079 29.88 19.18 -15.83
C GLY A 1079 28.95 20.24 -15.27
N ASP A 1080 28.08 20.70 -16.15
CA ASP A 1080 27.01 21.64 -15.89
C ASP A 1080 25.91 20.96 -15.08
N THR A 1081 25.35 21.68 -14.09
CA THR A 1081 24.20 21.22 -13.32
C THR A 1081 22.93 21.56 -14.06
N TYR A 1082 22.14 20.55 -14.41
CA TYR A 1082 20.79 20.71 -14.96
C TYR A 1082 19.74 20.13 -14.00
N CYS A 1083 18.53 20.66 -14.04
CA CYS A 1083 17.39 20.00 -13.39
C CYS A 1083 17.15 18.64 -14.06
N LYS A 1084 16.96 17.58 -13.27
CA LYS A 1084 16.71 16.22 -13.80
C LYS A 1084 15.40 16.13 -14.58
N ASP A 1085 14.39 16.88 -14.14
CA ASP A 1085 13.00 16.63 -14.51
C ASP A 1085 12.55 17.49 -15.70
N CYS A 1086 12.88 18.79 -15.71
CA CYS A 1086 12.60 19.71 -16.83
C CYS A 1086 13.84 20.08 -17.67
N GLY A 1087 15.04 19.63 -17.30
CA GLY A 1087 16.23 19.74 -18.16
C GLY A 1087 16.88 21.13 -18.28
N GLU A 1088 16.36 22.16 -17.60
CA GLU A 1088 16.89 23.54 -17.55
C GLU A 1088 18.29 23.59 -16.88
N LYS A 1089 19.15 24.54 -17.29
CA LYS A 1089 20.50 24.71 -16.74
C LYS A 1089 20.46 25.53 -15.44
N LEU A 1090 20.88 24.91 -14.34
CA LEU A 1090 20.88 25.49 -13.00
C LEU A 1090 22.24 26.11 -12.61
N SER A 1091 23.34 25.53 -13.09
CA SER A 1091 24.68 26.11 -12.93
C SER A 1091 25.63 25.66 -14.04
N ASP A 1092 26.65 26.48 -14.30
CA ASP A 1092 27.86 26.02 -14.97
C ASP A 1092 28.63 25.02 -14.07
N GLY A 1093 29.49 24.22 -14.70
CA GLY A 1093 30.52 23.41 -14.02
C GLY A 1093 31.86 24.15 -13.82
N GLU A 1094 32.74 23.56 -13.02
CA GLU A 1094 34.12 24.03 -12.79
C GLU A 1094 35.15 23.24 -13.63
N GLU A 1095 36.27 23.89 -14.00
CA GLU A 1095 37.36 23.23 -14.73
C GLU A 1095 38.27 22.40 -13.79
N ILE A 1096 38.46 21.11 -14.14
CA ILE A 1096 39.25 20.16 -13.36
C ILE A 1096 40.68 20.10 -13.90
N ALA A 1097 41.68 20.32 -13.05
CA ALA A 1097 43.09 20.19 -13.40
C ALA A 1097 43.47 18.78 -13.91
N LYS A 1098 44.45 18.72 -14.82
CA LYS A 1098 44.91 17.49 -15.50
C LYS A 1098 45.36 16.40 -14.52
N LEU A 1099 45.07 15.14 -14.80
CA LEU A 1099 45.44 14.01 -13.93
C LEU A 1099 46.95 13.74 -13.94
N SER A 1100 47.50 13.32 -12.79
CA SER A 1100 48.92 12.95 -12.68
C SER A 1100 49.18 11.46 -12.93
N SER A 1101 50.19 11.15 -13.74
CA SER A 1101 50.43 9.82 -14.32
C SER A 1101 51.12 8.82 -13.38
N LYS A 1102 50.42 8.33 -12.35
CA LYS A 1102 50.93 7.30 -11.41
C LYS A 1102 50.02 6.08 -11.28
N GLN A 1103 50.09 5.18 -12.27
CA GLN A 1103 49.51 3.83 -12.20
C GLN A 1103 49.98 3.05 -10.96
N GLN A 1104 49.05 2.37 -10.29
CA GLN A 1104 49.31 1.55 -9.11
C GLN A 1104 50.02 0.24 -9.52
N ARG A 1105 51.19 -0.06 -8.92
CA ARG A 1105 51.99 -1.26 -9.24
C ARG A 1105 52.34 -2.04 -7.97
N ILE A 1106 51.94 -3.32 -7.90
CA ILE A 1106 52.36 -4.22 -6.82
C ILE A 1106 53.82 -4.64 -7.04
N VAL A 1107 54.72 -4.11 -6.21
CA VAL A 1107 56.15 -4.49 -6.20
C VAL A 1107 56.35 -5.66 -5.24
N VAL A 1108 57.15 -6.65 -5.65
CA VAL A 1108 57.54 -7.82 -4.85
C VAL A 1108 59.06 -7.89 -4.88
N ASP A 1109 59.70 -8.26 -3.75
CA ASP A 1109 61.17 -8.29 -3.61
C ASP A 1109 61.82 -9.00 -4.81
N SER A 1110 62.77 -8.32 -5.47
CA SER A 1110 63.44 -8.80 -6.68
C SER A 1110 64.20 -10.11 -6.46
N LYS A 1111 64.52 -10.46 -5.21
CA LYS A 1111 65.09 -11.75 -4.82
C LYS A 1111 64.16 -12.93 -5.13
N PHE A 1112 62.86 -12.71 -5.35
CA PHE A 1112 61.94 -13.77 -5.80
C PHE A 1112 62.11 -14.13 -7.29
N ARG A 1113 62.60 -13.21 -8.15
CA ARG A 1113 62.83 -13.48 -9.59
C ARG A 1113 64.04 -14.38 -9.87
N LYS A 1114 64.90 -14.64 -8.88
CA LYS A 1114 66.01 -15.60 -9.01
C LYS A 1114 65.57 -16.99 -8.54
N THR A 1115 65.94 -18.04 -9.28
CA THR A 1115 65.59 -19.43 -8.97
C THR A 1115 66.29 -19.91 -7.69
N VAL A 1116 65.63 -19.77 -6.53
CA VAL A 1116 66.18 -20.18 -5.22
C VAL A 1116 66.15 -21.70 -5.06
N VAL A 1117 67.13 -22.40 -5.64
CA VAL A 1117 67.36 -23.84 -5.42
C VAL A 1117 68.01 -24.05 -4.05
N LYS A 1118 67.20 -24.13 -2.99
CA LYS A 1118 67.69 -24.56 -1.66
C LYS A 1118 67.59 -26.08 -1.53
N LYS A 1119 68.71 -26.73 -1.23
CA LYS A 1119 68.80 -28.20 -1.02
C LYS A 1119 67.86 -28.66 0.10
N ALA A 1120 67.38 -29.90 0.01
CA ALA A 1120 66.35 -30.47 0.89
C ALA A 1120 66.74 -30.57 2.38
N SER A 1121 67.99 -30.31 2.75
CA SER A 1121 68.46 -30.23 4.14
C SER A 1121 67.65 -29.26 5.02
N ALA A 1122 67.07 -28.21 4.42
CA ALA A 1122 66.19 -27.27 5.13
C ALA A 1122 64.91 -27.92 5.71
N LEU A 1123 64.41 -29.01 5.09
CA LEU A 1123 63.20 -29.72 5.54
C LEU A 1123 63.43 -30.65 6.75
N LYS A 1124 64.68 -30.77 7.26
CA LYS A 1124 64.94 -31.43 8.55
C LYS A 1124 64.33 -30.66 9.73
N LYS A 1125 64.09 -29.35 9.60
CA LYS A 1125 63.24 -28.59 10.53
C LYS A 1125 61.79 -28.68 10.06
N LYS A 1126 60.84 -28.99 10.97
CA LYS A 1126 59.44 -29.42 10.67
C LYS A 1126 58.58 -28.46 9.81
N LYS A 1127 59.07 -27.25 9.51
CA LYS A 1127 58.42 -26.22 8.68
C LYS A 1127 59.49 -25.40 7.92
N PHE A 1128 59.22 -25.07 6.65
CA PHE A 1128 59.96 -24.06 5.89
C PHE A 1128 59.15 -22.77 5.83
N VAL A 1129 59.79 -21.62 5.98
CA VAL A 1129 59.13 -20.31 6.09
C VAL A 1129 59.82 -19.29 5.18
N TYR A 1130 59.03 -18.49 4.47
CA TYR A 1130 59.50 -17.41 3.58
C TYR A 1130 58.55 -16.20 3.68
N ASN A 1131 59.06 -14.98 3.51
CA ASN A 1131 58.23 -13.76 3.51
C ASN A 1131 58.28 -13.10 2.12
N LEU A 1132 57.10 -12.87 1.54
CA LEU A 1132 56.94 -12.33 0.18
C LEU A 1132 57.35 -10.86 0.02
N LYS A 1133 57.34 -10.07 1.11
CA LYS A 1133 57.71 -8.65 1.14
C LYS A 1133 57.09 -7.82 -0.02
N ALA A 1134 55.80 -7.99 -0.25
CA ALA A 1134 55.08 -7.17 -1.22
C ALA A 1134 54.90 -5.73 -0.72
N LYS A 1135 54.83 -4.78 -1.66
CA LYS A 1135 54.49 -3.38 -1.42
C LYS A 1135 53.51 -2.89 -2.49
N ALA A 1136 52.51 -2.13 -2.06
CA ALA A 1136 51.56 -1.40 -2.88
C ALA A 1136 51.11 -0.14 -2.10
N LYS A 1137 50.31 0.72 -2.73
CA LYS A 1137 49.32 1.51 -1.97
C LYS A 1137 48.08 0.65 -1.74
N GLY A 1138 47.35 0.88 -0.66
CA GLY A 1138 46.19 0.09 -0.23
C GLY A 1138 46.51 -1.12 0.64
N THR A 1139 45.45 -1.76 1.14
CA THR A 1139 45.51 -2.95 1.99
C THR A 1139 45.91 -4.18 1.18
N LEU A 1140 46.86 -4.96 1.69
CA LEU A 1140 47.37 -6.18 1.04
C LEU A 1140 46.75 -7.46 1.65
N THR A 1141 46.08 -8.25 0.82
CA THR A 1141 45.59 -9.60 1.17
C THR A 1141 46.40 -10.69 0.46
N TYR A 1142 46.40 -11.90 1.02
CA TYR A 1142 47.22 -13.03 0.57
C TYR A 1142 46.42 -14.33 0.66
N GLU A 1143 46.38 -15.11 -0.42
CA GLU A 1143 45.55 -16.33 -0.51
C GLU A 1143 46.28 -17.47 -1.22
N VAL A 1144 46.05 -18.73 -0.83
CA VAL A 1144 46.64 -19.92 -1.48
C VAL A 1144 45.72 -20.45 -2.57
N THR A 1145 45.80 -19.88 -3.76
CA THR A 1145 44.93 -20.20 -4.90
C THR A 1145 45.28 -21.50 -5.65
N LYS A 1146 46.36 -22.21 -5.28
CA LYS A 1146 46.54 -23.63 -5.67
C LYS A 1146 47.41 -24.41 -4.68
N GLY A 1147 46.81 -25.42 -4.05
CA GLY A 1147 47.46 -26.38 -3.17
C GLY A 1147 46.76 -26.53 -1.82
N SER A 1148 46.83 -27.72 -1.20
CA SER A 1148 46.13 -27.98 0.06
C SER A 1148 46.67 -27.15 1.24
N SER A 1149 45.78 -26.44 1.91
CA SER A 1149 46.00 -25.61 3.10
C SER A 1149 46.65 -26.38 4.28
N LYS A 1150 46.49 -27.70 4.31
CA LYS A 1150 47.14 -28.62 5.26
C LYS A 1150 48.67 -28.59 5.15
N TYR A 1151 49.21 -28.26 3.98
CA TYR A 1151 50.65 -28.33 3.68
C TYR A 1151 51.27 -26.97 3.33
N ILE A 1152 50.52 -26.04 2.73
CA ILE A 1152 50.95 -24.67 2.45
C ILE A 1152 49.98 -23.68 3.11
N SER A 1153 50.51 -22.62 3.70
CA SER A 1153 49.70 -21.56 4.34
C SER A 1153 50.39 -20.21 4.16
N VAL A 1154 49.63 -19.12 4.08
CA VAL A 1154 50.15 -17.74 4.05
C VAL A 1154 49.46 -16.90 5.11
N SER A 1155 50.20 -16.02 5.79
CA SER A 1155 49.63 -15.13 6.82
C SER A 1155 49.19 -13.78 6.24
N LYS A 1156 48.36 -13.03 6.98
CA LYS A 1156 48.02 -11.62 6.71
C LYS A 1156 49.25 -10.70 6.56
N LYS A 1157 50.47 -11.15 6.94
CA LYS A 1157 51.75 -10.42 6.77
C LYS A 1157 52.62 -10.98 5.62
N GLY A 1158 52.04 -11.72 4.67
CA GLY A 1158 52.75 -12.28 3.51
C GLY A 1158 53.76 -13.38 3.84
N ILE A 1159 53.64 -14.04 5.00
CA ILE A 1159 54.56 -15.09 5.43
C ILE A 1159 54.03 -16.46 4.99
N VAL A 1160 54.70 -17.04 4.00
CA VAL A 1160 54.41 -18.38 3.44
C VAL A 1160 55.09 -19.44 4.30
N THR A 1161 54.32 -20.43 4.76
CA THR A 1161 54.79 -21.57 5.54
C THR A 1161 54.44 -22.88 4.83
N LEU A 1162 55.46 -23.65 4.47
CA LEU A 1162 55.36 -25.02 3.97
C LEU A 1162 55.60 -26.01 5.12
N ARG A 1163 54.74 -27.04 5.21
CA ARG A 1163 54.74 -28.05 6.29
C ARG A 1163 55.20 -29.41 5.78
N LYS A 1164 55.68 -30.28 6.67
CA LYS A 1164 56.08 -31.67 6.34
C LYS A 1164 54.93 -32.38 5.61
N GLY A 1165 55.20 -32.92 4.42
CA GLY A 1165 54.21 -33.63 3.59
C GLY A 1165 53.75 -32.90 2.32
N CYS A 1166 54.28 -31.71 2.01
CA CYS A 1166 54.12 -31.10 0.68
C CYS A 1166 54.52 -32.09 -0.43
N LYS A 1167 53.61 -32.38 -1.37
CA LYS A 1167 53.91 -33.19 -2.56
C LYS A 1167 54.71 -32.36 -3.58
N LYS A 1168 55.43 -33.03 -4.49
CA LYS A 1168 56.02 -32.36 -5.66
C LYS A 1168 54.91 -31.76 -6.53
N GLY A 1169 55.13 -30.59 -7.10
CA GLY A 1169 54.11 -29.91 -7.89
C GLY A 1169 54.24 -28.39 -7.94
N ILE A 1170 53.21 -27.75 -8.52
CA ILE A 1170 53.11 -26.29 -8.65
C ILE A 1170 52.02 -25.77 -7.71
N TYR A 1171 52.40 -24.82 -6.88
CA TYR A 1171 51.56 -24.14 -5.90
C TYR A 1171 51.43 -22.66 -6.28
N LYS A 1172 50.25 -22.06 -6.08
CA LYS A 1172 49.99 -20.64 -6.36
C LYS A 1172 49.58 -19.90 -5.09
N ILE A 1173 50.04 -18.66 -4.98
CA ILE A 1173 49.58 -17.68 -3.99
C ILE A 1173 49.19 -16.41 -4.74
N THR A 1174 47.98 -15.92 -4.53
CA THR A 1174 47.53 -14.62 -5.04
C THR A 1174 47.80 -13.55 -3.99
N ILE A 1175 48.28 -12.39 -4.43
CA ILE A 1175 48.34 -11.16 -3.65
C ILE A 1175 47.37 -10.18 -4.29
N THR A 1176 46.50 -9.57 -3.48
CA THR A 1176 45.63 -8.47 -3.93
C THR A 1176 45.96 -7.22 -3.13
N ALA A 1177 45.99 -6.06 -3.78
CA ALA A 1177 46.02 -4.75 -3.15
C ALA A 1177 44.70 -4.04 -3.44
N ALA A 1178 44.07 -3.44 -2.44
CA ALA A 1178 42.83 -2.69 -2.59
C ALA A 1178 42.88 -1.36 -1.82
N GLU A 1179 42.44 -0.27 -2.45
CA GLU A 1179 42.14 1.00 -1.78
C GLU A 1179 40.84 1.61 -2.33
N THR A 1180 40.14 2.35 -1.47
CA THR A 1180 38.93 3.12 -1.83
C THR A 1180 39.27 4.60 -1.69
N ALA A 1181 39.11 5.37 -2.76
CA ALA A 1181 39.37 6.81 -2.76
C ALA A 1181 38.38 7.52 -3.70
N ASN A 1182 37.74 8.58 -3.22
CA ASN A 1182 36.75 9.36 -3.97
C ASN A 1182 35.63 8.50 -4.59
N GLY A 1183 35.14 7.49 -3.84
CA GLY A 1183 34.13 6.53 -4.30
C GLY A 1183 34.65 5.39 -5.20
N GLU A 1184 35.79 5.55 -5.86
CA GLU A 1184 36.35 4.51 -6.71
C GLU A 1184 37.06 3.41 -5.89
N CYS A 1185 36.67 2.15 -6.11
CA CYS A 1185 37.41 0.98 -5.64
C CYS A 1185 38.55 0.66 -6.63
N ARG A 1186 39.80 0.71 -6.16
CA ARG A 1186 40.99 0.45 -6.99
C ARG A 1186 41.69 -0.80 -6.51
N GLN A 1187 41.62 -1.86 -7.30
CA GLN A 1187 42.26 -3.14 -7.02
C GLN A 1187 43.38 -3.47 -8.02
N ALA A 1188 44.40 -4.17 -7.53
CA ALA A 1188 45.41 -4.81 -8.36
C ALA A 1188 45.69 -6.23 -7.83
N THR A 1189 45.91 -7.20 -8.72
CA THR A 1189 46.22 -8.59 -8.34
C THR A 1189 47.59 -9.02 -8.86
N LYS A 1190 48.23 -9.98 -8.18
CA LYS A 1190 49.53 -10.53 -8.58
C LYS A 1190 49.70 -11.97 -8.09
N ILE A 1191 49.79 -12.90 -9.05
CA ILE A 1191 49.98 -14.33 -8.75
C ILE A 1191 51.47 -14.65 -8.62
N ILE A 1192 51.83 -15.30 -7.52
CA ILE A 1192 53.16 -15.86 -7.27
C ILE A 1192 53.09 -17.38 -7.35
N THR A 1193 53.99 -17.97 -8.15
CA THR A 1193 54.02 -19.41 -8.41
C THR A 1193 55.26 -20.05 -7.78
N PHE A 1194 55.06 -21.14 -7.05
CA PHE A 1194 56.12 -21.94 -6.41
C PHE A 1194 56.14 -23.32 -7.05
N ARG A 1195 57.33 -23.85 -7.38
CA ARG A 1195 57.51 -25.23 -7.88
C ARG A 1195 58.35 -26.04 -6.90
N ILE A 1196 57.72 -27.03 -6.27
CA ILE A 1196 58.40 -28.01 -5.41
C ILE A 1196 58.87 -29.16 -6.32
N LYS A 1197 60.20 -29.35 -6.40
CA LYS A 1197 60.87 -30.37 -7.22
C LYS A 1197 61.21 -31.62 -6.41
#